data_AF-A0A7M2Z0Z1-F1
#
_entry.id   AF-A0A7M2Z0Z1-F1
#
_cell.length_a   1.000
_cell.length_b   1.000
_cell.length_c   1.000
_cell.angle_alpha   90.00
_cell.angle_beta   90.00
_cell.angle_gamma   90.00
#
_symmetry.space_group_name_H-M   'P 1'
#
loop_
_entity.id
_entity.type
_entity.pdbx_description
1 polymer ?
#
loop_
_entity_poly.entity_id
_entity_poly.type
_entity_poly.pdbx_seq_one_letter_code
_entity_poly.pdbx_strand_id
1 'polypeptide(L)'
;MLVTSGFGWPHAPLEEAVGRALAQRRAAAGLLELERCLDAAAARKLREGSLSSTDSAAARFLAFVDEAVAAHAPDVALVFHGRLFPSFAVQRLRACGVFPVLWTCEDPYELDWSLEVSASYGAVATIERSCAPVYEAGGTPCLYLPLGYDPYVFRPRADVPPEYRSDVCVLGSAFPRRLEVLAGLAPALAGLDVRIVGRWWERLPRELHRFVDDRIVGPEEAALFYAGAALNLNVHRDSVEASFSNRTGVVGRSLNNRTFEIAGAGGFQVVDPERDERGSFFSERSVGVLGDRMLELLDDREALRERGRAAAAEAAGRHTYAHRMDMLLQALAGWDVRRRASGVHVPAALPAAAPGLTSIVILTRNQLRYTRECVESIERHTPEPHDLVFVDNGSSDGTLEYLRGLSGATVIENGANLGFAIGCNQGALRARGDVVVFLNNDTVVTPGWIGRTRALLAADPRRGAVGPRSNSVGGEQILLPVPYTPDLDGLDAFAAGRAEALAGVGRETDRLVGFCLAVTREALERVGGFDPRFGSGNFEDDDLCLRLRLAGYVLWLADDVFVHHYGSRTFAGEGVDYARSLDENWRIFADKWGIAADEWAAGGYDPASIMARAGAFDPARHAVRLTAGWLPELEIEGAGRRNLLLAFDPDGEGWQDALLAFAGSFSAGDGVSLLAYAPGADASAAAERLLAVLGDAKGGTAEIVLVDGPVDPSALVWHADAWLAAPAAPPDVAAAARRTGLRTIDDPTSAALPAILAS
;
A
#
# COMPACT_ATOMS: atom_id res chain seq x y z
N MET A 1 -15.21 -16.62 -1.53
CA MET A 1 -14.30 -16.56 -2.70
C MET A 1 -12.91 -16.98 -2.27
N LEU A 2 -12.24 -17.83 -3.05
CA LEU A 2 -10.84 -18.18 -2.85
C LEU A 2 -9.99 -17.26 -3.71
N VAL A 3 -8.89 -16.75 -3.17
CA VAL A 3 -7.97 -15.86 -3.86
C VAL A 3 -6.57 -16.48 -3.83
N THR A 4 -6.00 -16.66 -5.01
CA THR A 4 -4.69 -17.30 -5.21
C THR A 4 -3.88 -16.59 -6.26
N SER A 5 -2.57 -16.51 -6.04
CA SER A 5 -1.61 -16.03 -7.02
C SER A 5 -1.60 -16.79 -8.35
N GLY A 6 -1.96 -18.08 -8.40
CA GLY A 6 -1.83 -18.93 -9.60
C GLY A 6 -0.38 -19.26 -9.99
N PHE A 7 0.60 -18.48 -9.53
CA PHE A 7 2.01 -18.63 -9.86
C PHE A 7 2.67 -19.80 -9.15
N GLY A 8 2.60 -21.00 -9.75
CA GLY A 8 3.67 -22.00 -9.86
C GLY A 8 4.55 -22.39 -8.64
N TRP A 9 4.25 -21.94 -7.44
CA TRP A 9 4.77 -22.55 -6.21
C TRP A 9 4.07 -23.90 -6.02
N PRO A 10 4.64 -24.87 -5.29
CA PRO A 10 4.06 -26.20 -5.11
C PRO A 10 2.70 -26.21 -4.36
N HIS A 11 2.04 -25.06 -4.22
CA HIS A 11 0.73 -24.83 -3.60
C HIS A 11 -0.47 -24.84 -4.57
N ALA A 12 -0.28 -24.99 -5.89
CA ALA A 12 -1.40 -25.33 -6.79
C ALA A 12 -2.34 -26.46 -6.29
N PRO A 13 -1.87 -27.48 -5.51
CA PRO A 13 -2.73 -28.47 -4.89
C PRO A 13 -3.57 -27.95 -3.70
N LEU A 14 -3.11 -26.91 -3.00
CA LEU A 14 -3.78 -26.37 -1.80
C LEU A 14 -5.14 -25.77 -2.16
N GLU A 15 -5.19 -24.90 -3.16
CA GLU A 15 -6.43 -24.23 -3.58
C GLU A 15 -7.44 -25.22 -4.14
N GLU A 16 -6.98 -26.19 -4.92
CA GLU A 16 -7.84 -27.22 -5.49
C GLU A 16 -8.42 -28.11 -4.38
N ALA A 17 -7.59 -28.49 -3.40
CA ALA A 17 -8.02 -29.27 -2.25
C ALA A 17 -8.99 -28.49 -1.33
N VAL A 18 -8.72 -27.20 -1.10
CA VAL A 18 -9.61 -26.32 -0.33
C VAL A 18 -10.91 -26.05 -1.10
N GLY A 19 -10.84 -25.85 -2.41
CA GLY A 19 -12.00 -25.69 -3.28
C GLY A 19 -12.90 -26.92 -3.26
N ARG A 20 -12.33 -28.14 -3.38
CA ARG A 20 -13.04 -29.40 -3.17
C ARG A 20 -13.70 -29.47 -1.79
N ALA A 21 -12.96 -29.11 -0.74
CA ALA A 21 -13.46 -29.12 0.63
C ALA A 21 -14.66 -28.17 0.82
N LEU A 22 -14.62 -26.96 0.24
CA LEU A 22 -15.72 -26.00 0.31
C LEU A 22 -16.94 -26.46 -0.50
N ALA A 23 -16.72 -27.03 -1.69
CA ALA A 23 -17.79 -27.58 -2.52
C ALA A 23 -18.58 -28.68 -1.79
N GLN A 24 -17.90 -29.57 -1.06
CA GLN A 24 -18.53 -30.61 -0.23
C GLN A 24 -19.43 -30.03 0.87
N ARG A 25 -19.15 -28.82 1.35
CA ARG A 25 -19.89 -28.12 2.42
C ARG A 25 -21.06 -27.27 1.90
N ARG A 26 -21.32 -27.28 0.58
CA ARG A 26 -22.28 -26.39 -0.08
C ARG A 26 -21.98 -24.90 0.15
N ALA A 27 -20.74 -24.56 0.51
CA ALA A 27 -20.27 -23.19 0.47
C ALA A 27 -19.94 -22.88 -1.00
N ALA A 28 -20.59 -21.87 -1.59
CA ALA A 28 -20.29 -21.46 -2.95
C ALA A 28 -18.86 -20.88 -3.01
N ALA A 29 -17.96 -21.55 -3.73
CA ALA A 29 -16.60 -21.10 -3.92
C ALA A 29 -16.40 -20.67 -5.38
N GLY A 30 -16.29 -19.35 -5.60
CA GLY A 30 -15.62 -18.80 -6.77
C GLY A 30 -14.11 -18.76 -6.53
N LEU A 31 -13.32 -18.95 -7.58
CA LEU A 31 -11.85 -18.89 -7.53
C LEU A 31 -11.36 -17.67 -8.31
N LEU A 32 -10.60 -16.83 -7.63
CA LEU A 32 -9.92 -15.67 -8.18
C LEU A 32 -8.44 -16.05 -8.37
N GLU A 33 -8.08 -16.50 -9.58
CA GLU A 33 -6.68 -16.80 -9.93
C GLU A 33 -6.02 -15.56 -10.53
N LEU A 34 -5.08 -14.96 -9.80
CA LEU A 34 -4.46 -13.69 -10.20
C LEU A 34 -3.70 -13.83 -11.52
N GLU A 35 -3.02 -14.95 -11.77
CA GLU A 35 -2.34 -15.24 -13.04
C GLU A 35 -3.27 -15.25 -14.26
N ARG A 36 -4.55 -15.65 -14.11
CA ARG A 36 -5.48 -15.73 -15.26
C ARG A 36 -5.99 -14.38 -15.73
N CYS A 37 -5.84 -13.37 -14.88
CA CYS A 37 -6.48 -12.06 -15.06
C CYS A 37 -5.45 -10.99 -15.42
N LEU A 38 -4.18 -11.35 -15.31
CA LEU A 38 -3.04 -10.54 -15.61
C LEU A 38 -2.41 -11.07 -16.90
N ASP A 39 -2.01 -10.17 -17.78
CA ASP A 39 -1.12 -10.54 -18.88
C ASP A 39 0.26 -10.92 -18.33
N ALA A 40 1.10 -11.54 -19.16
CA ALA A 40 2.39 -12.09 -18.73
C ALA A 40 3.31 -11.05 -18.05
N ALA A 41 3.18 -9.77 -18.41
CA ALA A 41 3.96 -8.68 -17.84
C ALA A 41 3.46 -8.32 -16.43
N ALA A 42 2.16 -8.15 -16.26
CA ALA A 42 1.56 -7.87 -14.96
C ALA A 42 1.65 -9.07 -14.01
N ALA A 43 1.59 -10.28 -14.54
CA ALA A 43 1.83 -11.52 -13.81
C ALA A 43 3.26 -11.61 -13.26
N ARG A 44 4.25 -11.04 -13.96
CA ARG A 44 5.63 -10.96 -13.50
C ARG A 44 5.79 -9.91 -12.38
N LYS A 45 5.25 -8.70 -12.59
CA LYS A 45 5.23 -7.63 -11.58
C LYS A 45 4.57 -8.07 -10.27
N LEU A 46 3.45 -8.79 -10.37
CA LEU A 46 2.78 -9.36 -9.21
C LEU A 46 3.69 -10.34 -8.45
N ARG A 47 4.45 -11.20 -9.16
CA ARG A 47 5.44 -12.12 -8.54
C ARG A 47 6.58 -11.40 -7.84
N GLU A 48 6.93 -10.22 -8.31
CA GLU A 48 8.02 -9.39 -7.80
C GLU A 48 7.57 -8.47 -6.65
N GLY A 49 6.26 -8.42 -6.36
CA GLY A 49 5.68 -7.51 -5.35
C GLY A 49 5.66 -6.04 -5.81
N SER A 50 5.77 -5.82 -7.12
CA SER A 50 5.83 -4.53 -7.81
C SER A 50 4.66 -4.37 -8.78
N LEU A 51 3.46 -4.82 -8.37
CA LEU A 51 2.19 -4.47 -9.01
C LEU A 51 1.42 -3.48 -8.09
N SER A 52 1.07 -2.29 -8.60
CA SER A 52 0.44 -1.18 -7.88
C SER A 52 -0.84 -0.73 -8.58
N SER A 53 -1.76 -0.07 -7.88
CA SER A 53 -3.09 0.37 -8.33
C SER A 53 -3.09 1.40 -9.47
N THR A 54 -1.92 1.81 -9.98
CA THR A 54 -1.80 2.69 -11.16
C THR A 54 -1.31 1.99 -12.40
N ASP A 55 -0.81 0.77 -12.22
CA ASP A 55 -0.45 -0.08 -13.33
C ASP A 55 -1.72 -0.33 -14.15
N SER A 56 -1.66 -0.23 -15.47
CA SER A 56 -2.86 -0.41 -16.31
C SER A 56 -3.48 -1.81 -16.16
N ALA A 57 -2.65 -2.78 -15.76
CA ALA A 57 -3.07 -4.12 -15.39
C ALA A 57 -3.73 -4.18 -14.00
N ALA A 58 -3.44 -3.26 -13.09
CA ALA A 58 -4.14 -3.13 -11.82
C ALA A 58 -5.56 -2.58 -12.00
N ALA A 59 -5.80 -1.72 -12.99
CA ALA A 59 -7.17 -1.37 -13.37
C ALA A 59 -7.95 -2.58 -13.91
N ARG A 60 -7.33 -3.43 -14.75
CA ARG A 60 -7.91 -4.71 -15.19
C ARG A 60 -8.10 -5.69 -14.04
N PHE A 61 -7.16 -5.72 -13.10
CA PHE A 61 -7.22 -6.53 -11.89
C PHE A 61 -8.36 -6.09 -10.97
N LEU A 62 -8.52 -4.78 -10.73
CA LEU A 62 -9.62 -4.20 -9.97
C LEU A 62 -10.96 -4.44 -10.66
N ALA A 63 -11.03 -4.28 -11.98
CA ALA A 63 -12.22 -4.62 -12.76
C ALA A 63 -12.55 -6.13 -12.66
N PHE A 64 -11.54 -7.00 -12.69
CA PHE A 64 -11.74 -8.44 -12.50
C PHE A 64 -12.18 -8.78 -11.07
N VAL A 65 -11.64 -8.11 -10.06
CA VAL A 65 -12.13 -8.21 -8.67
C VAL A 65 -13.60 -7.80 -8.61
N ASP A 66 -13.98 -6.71 -9.27
CA ASP A 66 -15.37 -6.25 -9.34
C ASP A 66 -16.28 -7.24 -10.06
N GLU A 67 -15.85 -7.78 -11.18
CA GLU A 67 -16.57 -8.82 -11.93
C GLU A 67 -16.75 -10.10 -11.11
N ALA A 68 -15.70 -10.56 -10.43
CA ALA A 68 -15.75 -11.75 -9.58
C ALA A 68 -16.66 -11.54 -8.37
N VAL A 69 -16.64 -10.35 -7.75
CA VAL A 69 -17.55 -9.99 -6.68
C VAL A 69 -18.99 -9.90 -7.19
N ALA A 70 -19.23 -9.31 -8.36
CA ALA A 70 -20.56 -9.24 -8.95
C ALA A 70 -21.11 -10.62 -9.35
N ALA A 71 -20.26 -11.51 -9.88
CA ALA A 71 -20.63 -12.84 -10.32
C ALA A 71 -20.93 -13.80 -9.16
N HIS A 72 -20.21 -13.67 -8.04
CA HIS A 72 -20.28 -14.62 -6.93
C HIS A 72 -20.91 -14.07 -5.65
N ALA A 73 -21.06 -12.74 -5.53
CA ALA A 73 -21.56 -12.04 -4.34
C ALA A 73 -21.01 -12.60 -2.99
N PRO A 74 -19.68 -12.74 -2.83
CA PRO A 74 -19.12 -13.43 -1.68
C PRO A 74 -19.20 -12.60 -0.38
N ASP A 75 -19.58 -13.22 0.74
CA ASP A 75 -19.44 -12.59 2.06
C ASP A 75 -17.97 -12.55 2.54
N VAL A 76 -17.15 -13.52 2.10
CA VAL A 76 -15.75 -13.71 2.56
C VAL A 76 -14.82 -13.97 1.38
N ALA A 77 -13.64 -13.37 1.41
CA ALA A 77 -12.51 -13.69 0.54
C ALA A 77 -11.37 -14.34 1.36
N LEU A 78 -11.04 -15.60 1.08
CA LEU A 78 -9.92 -16.29 1.70
C LEU A 78 -8.70 -16.16 0.79
N VAL A 79 -7.69 -15.43 1.24
CA VAL A 79 -6.48 -15.13 0.48
C VAL A 79 -5.35 -16.02 0.96
N PHE A 80 -4.90 -16.92 0.08
CA PHE A 80 -3.74 -17.77 0.36
C PHE A 80 -2.46 -16.97 0.14
N HIS A 81 -1.59 -16.93 1.16
CA HIS A 81 -0.26 -16.34 1.05
C HIS A 81 -0.29 -14.98 0.34
N GLY A 82 -0.87 -13.98 1.02
CA GLY A 82 -1.17 -12.64 0.49
C GLY A 82 0.01 -11.81 -0.02
N ARG A 83 1.22 -12.37 -0.14
CA ARG A 83 2.43 -11.72 -0.66
C ARG A 83 2.27 -11.28 -2.11
N LEU A 84 1.41 -12.00 -2.82
CA LEU A 84 1.08 -11.79 -4.21
C LEU A 84 -0.33 -11.21 -4.37
N PHE A 85 -0.97 -10.76 -3.29
CA PHE A 85 -2.28 -10.12 -3.34
C PHE A 85 -2.17 -8.69 -2.79
N PRO A 86 -2.11 -7.66 -3.67
CA PRO A 86 -1.75 -6.31 -3.28
C PRO A 86 -2.74 -5.68 -2.30
N SER A 87 -2.25 -4.80 -1.43
CA SER A 87 -3.07 -4.11 -0.43
C SER A 87 -4.23 -3.32 -1.04
N PHE A 88 -4.04 -2.69 -2.20
CA PHE A 88 -5.10 -1.98 -2.91
C PHE A 88 -6.26 -2.90 -3.36
N ALA A 89 -5.98 -4.17 -3.66
CA ALA A 89 -7.00 -5.14 -4.04
C ALA A 89 -7.74 -5.69 -2.82
N VAL A 90 -7.04 -5.84 -1.68
CA VAL A 90 -7.68 -6.08 -0.38
C VAL A 90 -8.62 -4.94 -0.01
N GLN A 91 -8.18 -3.69 -0.21
CA GLN A 91 -9.00 -2.51 -0.01
C GLN A 91 -10.21 -2.49 -0.95
N ARG A 92 -10.05 -2.89 -2.21
CA ARG A 92 -11.17 -3.01 -3.17
C ARG A 92 -12.20 -4.04 -2.72
N LEU A 93 -11.77 -5.24 -2.29
CA LEU A 93 -12.67 -6.25 -1.73
C LEU A 93 -13.50 -5.68 -0.57
N ARG A 94 -12.85 -4.94 0.34
CA ARG A 94 -13.53 -4.29 1.47
C ARG A 94 -14.50 -3.22 1.01
N ALA A 95 -14.13 -2.39 0.03
CA ALA A 95 -15.01 -1.38 -0.56
C ALA A 95 -16.26 -2.00 -1.22
N CYS A 96 -16.14 -3.24 -1.72
CA CYS A 96 -17.25 -4.02 -2.26
C CYS A 96 -18.03 -4.82 -1.19
N GLY A 97 -17.75 -4.63 0.10
CA GLY A 97 -18.46 -5.28 1.21
C GLY A 97 -18.02 -6.72 1.50
N VAL A 98 -16.90 -7.17 0.95
CA VAL A 98 -16.35 -8.52 1.17
C VAL A 98 -15.39 -8.50 2.36
N PHE A 99 -15.43 -9.52 3.22
CA PHE A 99 -14.51 -9.65 4.36
C PHE A 99 -13.25 -10.47 3.99
N PRO A 100 -12.07 -9.87 3.87
CA PRO A 100 -10.86 -10.59 3.49
C PRO A 100 -10.18 -11.25 4.71
N VAL A 101 -9.81 -12.52 4.57
CA VAL A 101 -9.04 -13.30 5.55
C VAL A 101 -7.71 -13.72 4.92
N LEU A 102 -6.60 -13.34 5.54
CA LEU A 102 -5.26 -13.77 5.13
C LEU A 102 -4.94 -15.13 5.76
N TRP A 103 -4.74 -16.18 4.97
CA TRP A 103 -4.22 -17.46 5.47
C TRP A 103 -2.71 -17.53 5.24
N THR A 104 -1.93 -17.36 6.30
CA THR A 104 -0.46 -17.42 6.22
C THR A 104 -0.01 -18.88 6.13
N CYS A 105 0.84 -19.19 5.15
CA CYS A 105 1.31 -20.56 4.89
C CYS A 105 2.78 -20.77 5.24
N GLU A 106 3.48 -19.71 5.66
CA GLU A 106 4.92 -19.71 5.95
C GLU A 106 5.25 -19.09 7.32
N ASP A 107 4.27 -18.82 8.19
CA ASP A 107 4.55 -18.39 9.56
C ASP A 107 5.29 -19.49 10.34
N PRO A 108 6.26 -19.14 11.22
CA PRO A 108 6.72 -17.80 11.58
C PRO A 108 7.82 -17.25 10.66
N TYR A 109 8.20 -17.97 9.60
CA TYR A 109 9.36 -17.66 8.76
C TYR A 109 9.20 -16.37 7.93
N GLU A 110 7.97 -15.94 7.70
CA GLU A 110 7.61 -14.70 7.02
C GLU A 110 6.77 -13.75 7.89
N LEU A 111 6.95 -13.83 9.21
CA LEU A 111 6.16 -13.08 10.17
C LEU A 111 6.26 -11.56 10.00
N ASP A 112 7.43 -10.98 9.70
CA ASP A 112 7.53 -9.52 9.59
C ASP A 112 6.71 -9.00 8.40
N TRP A 113 6.77 -9.68 7.26
CA TRP A 113 5.98 -9.34 6.08
C TRP A 113 4.48 -9.52 6.33
N SER A 114 4.08 -10.64 6.92
CA SER A 114 2.67 -10.92 7.18
C SER A 114 2.08 -9.95 8.22
N LEU A 115 2.86 -9.50 9.20
CA LEU A 115 2.48 -8.41 10.11
C LEU A 115 2.25 -7.09 9.37
N GLU A 116 3.16 -6.71 8.47
CA GLU A 116 3.07 -5.49 7.64
C GLU A 116 1.73 -5.40 6.89
N VAL A 117 1.29 -6.51 6.30
CA VAL A 117 0.04 -6.53 5.52
C VAL A 117 -1.21 -6.82 6.35
N SER A 118 -1.07 -7.41 7.55
CA SER A 118 -2.20 -7.95 8.33
C SER A 118 -3.29 -6.91 8.64
N ALA A 119 -2.92 -5.64 8.86
CA ALA A 119 -3.85 -4.55 9.16
C ALA A 119 -4.81 -4.23 8.01
N SER A 120 -4.45 -4.60 6.78
CA SER A 120 -5.33 -4.43 5.61
C SER A 120 -6.46 -5.47 5.57
N TYR A 121 -6.28 -6.61 6.25
CA TYR A 121 -7.24 -7.72 6.28
C TYR A 121 -8.24 -7.60 7.43
N GLY A 122 -9.37 -8.30 7.32
CA GLY A 122 -10.38 -8.39 8.38
C GLY A 122 -9.98 -9.35 9.50
N ALA A 123 -9.20 -10.38 9.17
CA ALA A 123 -8.61 -11.34 10.10
C ALA A 123 -7.42 -12.08 9.46
N VAL A 124 -6.60 -12.70 10.29
CA VAL A 124 -5.51 -13.62 9.89
C VAL A 124 -5.84 -15.03 10.35
N ALA A 125 -5.61 -16.02 9.50
CA ALA A 125 -5.56 -17.43 9.85
C ALA A 125 -4.09 -17.88 9.75
N THR A 126 -3.44 -18.13 10.88
CA THR A 126 -2.01 -18.49 10.91
C THR A 126 -1.80 -19.98 11.08
N ILE A 127 -0.80 -20.54 10.38
CA ILE A 127 -0.39 -21.94 10.57
C ILE A 127 0.52 -22.15 11.77
N GLU A 128 1.00 -21.08 12.41
CA GLU A 128 1.88 -21.14 13.58
C GLU A 128 1.20 -20.54 14.80
N ARG A 129 0.92 -21.39 15.79
CA ARG A 129 0.23 -20.99 17.01
C ARG A 129 0.95 -19.87 17.76
N SER A 130 2.28 -19.89 17.77
CA SER A 130 3.09 -18.86 18.43
C SER A 130 2.91 -17.47 17.81
N CYS A 131 2.45 -17.37 16.55
CA CYS A 131 2.20 -16.10 15.88
C CYS A 131 0.84 -15.48 16.24
N ALA A 132 -0.14 -16.28 16.66
CA ALA A 132 -1.50 -15.77 16.92
C ALA A 132 -1.54 -14.59 17.91
N PRO A 133 -0.85 -14.64 19.09
CA PRO A 133 -0.81 -13.51 20.01
C PRO A 133 -0.13 -12.26 19.42
N VAL A 134 0.77 -12.43 18.46
CA VAL A 134 1.51 -11.32 17.84
C VAL A 134 0.59 -10.51 16.91
N TYR A 135 -0.23 -11.19 16.11
CA TYR A 135 -1.25 -10.53 15.30
C TYR A 135 -2.32 -9.84 16.15
N GLU A 136 -2.77 -10.51 17.23
CA GLU A 136 -3.77 -9.95 18.15
C GLU A 136 -3.24 -8.70 18.85
N ALA A 137 -1.97 -8.69 19.26
CA ALA A 137 -1.31 -7.51 19.82
C ALA A 137 -1.18 -6.36 18.80
N GLY A 138 -1.03 -6.68 17.51
CA GLY A 138 -1.08 -5.73 16.39
C GLY A 138 -2.49 -5.24 16.03
N GLY A 139 -3.53 -5.68 16.74
CA GLY A 139 -4.92 -5.26 16.52
C GLY A 139 -5.67 -6.06 15.46
N THR A 140 -5.06 -7.09 14.88
CA THR A 140 -5.69 -7.93 13.85
C THR A 140 -6.20 -9.24 14.46
N PRO A 141 -7.52 -9.54 14.37
CA PRO A 141 -8.05 -10.81 14.86
C PRO A 141 -7.34 -12.00 14.21
N CYS A 142 -6.97 -13.00 15.02
CA CYS A 142 -6.22 -14.16 14.53
C CYS A 142 -6.90 -15.48 14.86
N LEU A 143 -6.83 -16.44 13.94
CA LEU A 143 -7.21 -17.83 14.13
C LEU A 143 -5.97 -18.70 13.92
N TYR A 144 -5.64 -19.55 14.88
CA TYR A 144 -4.70 -20.64 14.63
C TYR A 144 -5.36 -21.71 13.75
N LEU A 145 -4.90 -21.82 12.50
CA LEU A 145 -5.42 -22.72 11.49
C LEU A 145 -4.25 -23.41 10.76
N PRO A 146 -3.73 -24.53 11.31
CA PRO A 146 -2.66 -25.29 10.64
C PRO A 146 -3.14 -25.82 9.30
N LEU A 147 -2.22 -26.08 8.38
CA LEU A 147 -2.58 -26.72 7.11
C LEU A 147 -3.16 -28.13 7.35
N GLY A 148 -3.92 -28.60 6.36
CA GLY A 148 -4.36 -29.98 6.28
C GLY A 148 -3.66 -30.70 5.14
N TYR A 149 -4.04 -31.93 4.85
CA TYR A 149 -3.60 -32.63 3.65
C TYR A 149 -4.77 -32.93 2.71
N ASP A 150 -4.44 -33.19 1.44
CA ASP A 150 -5.39 -33.65 0.44
C ASP A 150 -5.44 -35.20 0.40
N PRO A 151 -6.57 -35.82 0.82
CA PRO A 151 -6.71 -37.28 0.80
C PRO A 151 -6.79 -37.90 -0.59
N TYR A 152 -6.97 -37.11 -1.65
CA TYR A 152 -6.93 -37.62 -3.03
C TYR A 152 -5.50 -37.90 -3.50
N VAL A 153 -4.53 -37.09 -3.04
CA VAL A 153 -3.11 -37.19 -3.40
C VAL A 153 -2.37 -38.08 -2.40
N PHE A 154 -2.44 -37.73 -1.12
CA PHE A 154 -1.72 -38.42 -0.04
C PHE A 154 -2.64 -39.45 0.59
N ARG A 155 -2.48 -40.69 0.12
CA ARG A 155 -3.23 -41.85 0.59
C ARG A 155 -2.30 -43.07 0.63
N PRO A 156 -2.55 -44.05 1.50
CA PRO A 156 -1.76 -45.28 1.53
C PRO A 156 -1.76 -45.96 0.15
N ARG A 157 -0.57 -46.38 -0.31
CA ARG A 157 -0.39 -47.12 -1.57
C ARG A 157 0.22 -48.48 -1.30
N ALA A 158 -0.37 -49.53 -1.87
CA ALA A 158 0.10 -50.90 -1.71
C ALA A 158 1.21 -51.26 -2.71
N ASP A 159 1.27 -50.54 -3.83
CA ASP A 159 2.04 -50.84 -5.03
C ASP A 159 3.04 -49.72 -5.38
N VAL A 160 3.80 -49.24 -4.38
CA VAL A 160 4.83 -48.21 -4.59
C VAL A 160 5.94 -48.77 -5.51
N PRO A 161 6.31 -48.10 -6.62
CA PRO A 161 7.37 -48.57 -7.52
C PRO A 161 8.74 -48.66 -6.81
N PRO A 162 9.62 -49.62 -7.21
CA PRO A 162 10.91 -49.86 -6.53
C PRO A 162 11.80 -48.62 -6.39
N GLU A 163 11.79 -47.72 -7.37
CA GLU A 163 12.59 -46.48 -7.40
C GLU A 163 12.23 -45.47 -6.30
N TYR A 164 11.03 -45.58 -5.72
CA TYR A 164 10.55 -44.74 -4.62
C TYR A 164 10.66 -45.41 -3.24
N ARG A 165 11.13 -46.66 -3.20
CA ARG A 165 11.33 -47.39 -1.94
C ARG A 165 12.69 -47.05 -1.35
N SER A 166 12.74 -46.95 -0.03
CA SER A 166 13.98 -46.77 0.72
C SER A 166 13.82 -47.18 2.18
N ASP A 167 14.93 -47.39 2.89
CA ASP A 167 14.91 -47.52 4.34
C ASP A 167 14.60 -46.17 4.99
N VAL A 168 15.29 -45.13 4.52
CA VAL A 168 15.17 -43.78 5.04
C VAL A 168 14.86 -42.82 3.90
N CYS A 169 13.88 -41.94 4.09
CA CYS A 169 13.61 -40.84 3.18
C CYS A 169 13.66 -39.49 3.91
N VAL A 170 14.34 -38.54 3.30
CA VAL A 170 14.29 -37.12 3.64
C VAL A 170 13.84 -36.40 2.39
N LEU A 171 12.70 -35.71 2.45
CA LEU A 171 12.22 -34.89 1.34
C LEU A 171 12.28 -33.41 1.75
N GLY A 172 12.61 -32.54 0.82
CA GLY A 172 12.56 -31.07 0.93
C GLY A 172 13.91 -30.41 0.77
N SER A 173 14.04 -29.20 1.31
CA SER A 173 15.25 -28.39 1.15
C SER A 173 16.22 -28.57 2.32
N ALA A 174 17.51 -28.38 2.05
CA ALA A 174 18.59 -28.53 3.03
C ALA A 174 18.74 -27.33 3.98
N PHE A 175 17.75 -27.11 4.85
CA PHE A 175 17.85 -26.10 5.90
C PHE A 175 18.91 -26.49 6.95
N PRO A 176 19.55 -25.51 7.63
CA PRO A 176 20.65 -25.75 8.56
C PRO A 176 20.40 -26.87 9.57
N ARG A 177 19.23 -26.89 10.22
CA ARG A 177 18.88 -27.96 11.16
C ARG A 177 18.86 -29.35 10.53
N ARG A 178 18.39 -29.46 9.28
CA ARG A 178 18.38 -30.72 8.53
C ARG A 178 19.80 -31.17 8.16
N LEU A 179 20.65 -30.22 7.78
CA LEU A 179 22.06 -30.49 7.49
C LEU A 179 22.79 -31.00 8.73
N GLU A 180 22.57 -30.37 9.88
CA GLU A 180 23.14 -30.77 11.17
C GLU A 180 22.74 -32.20 11.54
N VAL A 181 21.42 -32.50 11.51
CA VAL A 181 20.89 -33.83 11.83
C VAL A 181 21.46 -34.89 10.89
N LEU A 182 21.46 -34.66 9.57
CA LEU A 182 21.95 -35.66 8.62
C LEU A 182 23.47 -35.83 8.68
N ALA A 183 24.23 -34.77 8.92
CA ALA A 183 25.67 -34.87 9.11
C ALA A 183 26.02 -35.70 10.35
N GLY A 184 25.28 -35.52 11.46
CA GLY A 184 25.45 -36.34 12.67
C GLY A 184 25.12 -37.82 12.47
N LEU A 185 24.22 -38.14 11.54
CA LEU A 185 23.80 -39.51 11.23
C LEU A 185 24.61 -40.16 10.12
N ALA A 186 25.53 -39.44 9.47
CA ALA A 186 26.18 -39.90 8.26
C ALA A 186 26.83 -41.29 8.36
N PRO A 187 27.54 -41.65 9.45
CA PRO A 187 28.10 -43.00 9.61
C PRO A 187 27.03 -44.09 9.66
N ALA A 188 25.89 -43.83 10.31
CA ALA A 188 24.79 -44.79 10.47
C ALA A 188 23.96 -44.95 9.18
N LEU A 189 23.85 -43.89 8.38
CA LEU A 189 23.16 -43.90 7.09
C LEU A 189 23.94 -44.67 6.01
N ALA A 190 25.26 -44.84 6.15
CA ALA A 190 26.10 -45.39 5.11
C ALA A 190 25.77 -46.85 4.71
N GLY A 191 25.13 -47.61 5.60
CA GLY A 191 24.74 -49.01 5.38
C GLY A 191 23.28 -49.21 4.95
N LEU A 192 22.52 -48.13 4.74
CA LEU A 192 21.08 -48.17 4.48
C LEU A 192 20.76 -47.72 3.04
N ASP A 193 19.58 -48.09 2.55
CA ASP A 193 19.00 -47.48 1.35
C ASP A 193 18.38 -46.14 1.71
N VAL A 194 19.07 -45.04 1.36
CA VAL A 194 18.69 -43.68 1.77
C VAL A 194 18.37 -42.83 0.55
N ARG A 195 17.27 -42.09 0.64
CA ARG A 195 16.85 -41.11 -0.35
C ARG A 195 16.77 -39.72 0.27
N ILE A 196 17.59 -38.80 -0.24
CA ILE A 196 17.59 -37.39 0.14
C ILE A 196 17.13 -36.60 -1.09
N VAL A 197 15.86 -36.21 -1.12
CA VAL A 197 15.21 -35.65 -2.31
C VAL A 197 14.91 -34.17 -2.12
N GLY A 198 15.38 -33.32 -3.03
CA GLY A 198 15.06 -31.89 -3.07
C GLY A 198 16.28 -30.98 -3.25
N ARG A 199 16.19 -29.72 -2.82
CA ARG A 199 17.21 -28.70 -3.15
C ARG A 199 18.23 -28.46 -2.03
N TRP A 200 19.39 -27.93 -2.42
CA TRP A 200 20.46 -27.42 -1.55
C TRP A 200 21.28 -28.48 -0.79
N TRP A 201 21.11 -29.74 -1.16
CA TRP A 201 21.79 -30.87 -0.51
C TRP A 201 23.27 -31.00 -0.86
N GLU A 202 23.78 -30.23 -1.82
CA GLU A 202 25.22 -30.12 -2.11
C GLU A 202 26.06 -29.69 -0.89
N ARG A 203 25.40 -29.08 0.11
CA ARG A 203 25.98 -28.63 1.38
C ARG A 203 26.23 -29.76 2.39
N LEU A 204 25.75 -30.98 2.12
CA LEU A 204 26.02 -32.14 2.97
C LEU A 204 27.48 -32.60 2.87
N PRO A 205 27.97 -33.38 3.86
CA PRO A 205 29.21 -34.13 3.73
C PRO A 205 29.23 -34.99 2.45
N ARG A 206 30.39 -35.07 1.79
CA ARG A 206 30.55 -35.78 0.48
C ARG A 206 30.09 -37.23 0.51
N GLU A 207 30.23 -37.92 1.64
CA GLU A 207 29.81 -39.31 1.82
C GLU A 207 28.29 -39.52 1.68
N LEU A 208 27.49 -38.47 1.87
CA LEU A 208 26.04 -38.50 1.71
C LEU A 208 25.57 -38.11 0.29
N HIS A 209 26.45 -37.54 -0.55
CA HIS A 209 26.08 -37.07 -1.90
C HIS A 209 25.54 -38.19 -2.79
N ARG A 210 25.95 -39.44 -2.55
CA ARG A 210 25.44 -40.61 -3.28
C ARG A 210 23.95 -40.91 -3.05
N PHE A 211 23.36 -40.34 -2.00
CA PHE A 211 21.94 -40.52 -1.66
C PHE A 211 21.07 -39.36 -2.16
N VAL A 212 21.68 -38.32 -2.74
CA VAL A 212 21.00 -37.09 -3.13
C VAL A 212 20.36 -37.27 -4.49
N ASP A 213 19.05 -36.98 -4.54
CA ASP A 213 18.28 -36.70 -5.73
C ASP A 213 17.90 -35.21 -5.67
N ASP A 214 18.54 -34.38 -6.48
CA ASP A 214 18.42 -32.92 -6.41
C ASP A 214 17.14 -32.37 -7.08
N ARG A 215 16.29 -33.25 -7.60
CA ARG A 215 15.05 -32.89 -8.28
C ARG A 215 14.02 -32.33 -7.30
N ILE A 216 13.22 -31.38 -7.79
CA ILE A 216 11.97 -30.99 -7.14
C ILE A 216 10.88 -31.93 -7.61
N VAL A 217 10.25 -32.59 -6.66
CA VAL A 217 9.19 -33.56 -6.93
C VAL A 217 7.84 -32.95 -6.61
N GLY A 218 6.85 -33.26 -7.46
CA GLY A 218 5.47 -32.84 -7.25
C GLY A 218 4.77 -33.65 -6.15
N PRO A 219 3.56 -33.25 -5.73
CA PRO A 219 2.82 -33.89 -4.64
C PRO A 219 2.56 -35.39 -4.83
N GLU A 220 2.21 -35.81 -6.05
CA GLU A 220 1.96 -37.21 -6.40
C GLU A 220 3.22 -38.08 -6.23
N GLU A 221 4.38 -37.57 -6.66
CA GLU A 221 5.66 -38.26 -6.53
C GLU A 221 6.17 -38.21 -5.07
N ALA A 222 5.97 -37.09 -4.36
CA ALA A 222 6.26 -36.99 -2.94
C ALA A 222 5.46 -38.01 -2.12
N ALA A 223 4.18 -38.23 -2.45
CA ALA A 223 3.35 -39.26 -1.83
C ALA A 223 3.92 -40.68 -2.04
N LEU A 224 4.54 -40.95 -3.20
CA LEU A 224 5.22 -42.22 -3.45
C LEU A 224 6.47 -42.39 -2.59
N PHE A 225 7.31 -41.35 -2.46
CA PHE A 225 8.46 -41.39 -1.55
C PHE A 225 8.03 -41.59 -0.09
N TYR A 226 7.00 -40.89 0.37
CA TYR A 226 6.50 -41.03 1.74
C TYR A 226 5.96 -42.42 2.04
N ALA A 227 5.18 -42.98 1.12
CA ALA A 227 4.62 -44.33 1.24
C ALA A 227 5.69 -45.43 1.05
N GLY A 228 6.72 -45.16 0.25
CA GLY A 228 7.78 -46.12 -0.09
C GLY A 228 8.88 -46.26 0.96
N ALA A 229 9.08 -45.24 1.79
CA ALA A 229 10.08 -45.24 2.84
C ALA A 229 9.62 -46.05 4.07
N ALA A 230 10.53 -46.85 4.65
CA ALA A 230 10.26 -47.47 5.95
C ALA A 230 10.23 -46.41 7.08
N LEU A 231 11.11 -45.40 7.00
CA LEU A 231 11.20 -44.29 7.93
C LEU A 231 11.37 -42.96 7.19
N ASN A 232 10.45 -42.02 7.42
CA ASN A 232 10.58 -40.63 6.97
C ASN A 232 11.21 -39.77 8.07
N LEU A 233 12.35 -39.14 7.78
CA LEU A 233 12.97 -38.16 8.67
C LEU A 233 12.37 -36.78 8.39
N ASN A 234 11.39 -36.37 9.19
CA ASN A 234 10.67 -35.10 9.04
C ASN A 234 11.21 -34.04 10.00
N VAL A 235 12.40 -33.54 9.69
CA VAL A 235 13.06 -32.48 10.46
C VAL A 235 12.45 -31.12 10.10
N HIS A 236 12.00 -30.39 11.11
CA HIS A 236 11.42 -29.06 11.01
C HIS A 236 12.49 -28.01 10.76
N ARG A 237 12.06 -26.89 10.17
CA ARG A 237 12.91 -25.72 9.95
C ARG A 237 13.00 -24.91 11.25
N ASP A 238 14.18 -24.42 11.58
CA ASP A 238 14.37 -23.51 12.72
C ASP A 238 13.64 -22.19 12.43
N SER A 239 13.02 -21.59 13.43
CA SER A 239 12.18 -20.39 13.26
C SER A 239 12.95 -19.08 13.37
N VAL A 240 14.16 -19.09 13.95
CA VAL A 240 14.92 -17.87 14.28
C VAL A 240 16.23 -17.74 13.49
N GLU A 241 16.32 -18.38 12.32
CA GLU A 241 17.48 -18.21 11.45
C GLU A 241 17.53 -16.79 10.86
N ALA A 242 18.73 -16.24 10.70
CA ALA A 242 18.94 -14.88 10.18
C ALA A 242 18.38 -14.66 8.76
N SER A 243 18.16 -15.73 7.99
CA SER A 243 17.59 -15.67 6.64
C SER A 243 16.06 -15.59 6.60
N PHE A 244 15.37 -15.71 7.74
CA PHE A 244 13.91 -15.59 7.81
C PHE A 244 13.47 -14.19 8.18
N SER A 245 12.29 -13.82 7.69
CA SER A 245 11.62 -12.57 8.05
C SER A 245 10.87 -12.77 9.37
N ASN A 246 11.62 -12.95 10.45
CA ASN A 246 11.13 -13.14 11.81
C ASN A 246 11.99 -12.37 12.81
N ARG A 247 12.08 -11.05 12.64
CA ARG A 247 12.88 -10.17 13.53
C ARG A 247 12.36 -10.13 14.95
N THR A 248 11.08 -10.45 15.15
CA THR A 248 10.45 -10.58 16.46
C THR A 248 10.95 -11.81 17.24
N GLY A 249 11.62 -12.75 16.58
CA GLY A 249 12.22 -13.92 17.22
C GLY A 249 11.19 -14.94 17.69
N VAL A 250 10.01 -15.00 17.06
CA VAL A 250 8.96 -15.94 17.45
C VAL A 250 9.42 -17.36 17.19
N VAL A 251 9.46 -18.17 18.24
CA VAL A 251 9.85 -19.57 18.13
C VAL A 251 8.67 -20.41 17.64
N GLY A 252 8.89 -21.11 16.52
CA GLY A 252 7.91 -21.98 15.90
C GLY A 252 7.68 -23.24 16.75
N ARG A 253 6.43 -23.51 17.11
CA ARG A 253 6.04 -24.65 17.96
C ARG A 253 5.13 -25.63 17.22
N SER A 254 4.55 -25.21 16.10
CA SER A 254 3.58 -25.99 15.33
C SER A 254 4.26 -27.05 14.45
N LEU A 255 3.52 -28.14 14.18
CA LEU A 255 3.96 -29.15 13.21
C LEU A 255 3.97 -28.57 11.80
N ASN A 256 4.98 -28.92 11.01
CA ASN A 256 5.01 -28.55 9.60
C ASN A 256 3.93 -29.30 8.81
N ASN A 257 3.54 -28.73 7.65
CA ASN A 257 2.51 -29.32 6.79
C ASN A 257 2.81 -30.77 6.38
N ARG A 258 4.09 -31.07 6.13
CA ARG A 258 4.57 -32.39 5.71
C ARG A 258 4.24 -33.49 6.71
N THR A 259 4.06 -33.14 7.98
CA THR A 259 3.62 -34.09 9.00
C THR A 259 2.27 -34.71 8.64
N PHE A 260 1.33 -33.90 8.15
CA PHE A 260 0.01 -34.37 7.74
C PHE A 260 0.06 -35.14 6.41
N GLU A 261 0.90 -34.72 5.46
CA GLU A 261 1.08 -35.37 4.17
C GLU A 261 1.72 -36.76 4.29
N ILE A 262 2.81 -36.89 5.07
CA ILE A 262 3.46 -38.19 5.31
C ILE A 262 2.49 -39.14 6.02
N ALA A 263 1.78 -38.65 7.04
CA ALA A 263 0.78 -39.43 7.75
C ALA A 263 -0.33 -39.89 6.78
N GLY A 264 -0.88 -38.98 5.96
CA GLY A 264 -1.90 -39.28 4.96
C GLY A 264 -1.45 -40.32 3.92
N ALA A 265 -0.19 -40.27 3.48
CA ALA A 265 0.41 -41.25 2.57
C ALA A 265 0.64 -42.63 3.23
N GLY A 266 0.41 -42.77 4.54
CA GLY A 266 0.68 -44.00 5.29
C GLY A 266 2.16 -44.23 5.61
N GLY A 267 2.99 -43.19 5.49
CA GLY A 267 4.39 -43.24 5.87
C GLY A 267 4.57 -43.08 7.38
N PHE A 268 5.46 -43.88 7.97
CA PHE A 268 5.91 -43.62 9.33
C PHE A 268 6.97 -42.52 9.34
N GLN A 269 6.94 -41.65 10.35
CA GLN A 269 7.85 -40.52 10.45
C GLN A 269 8.33 -40.28 11.88
N VAL A 270 9.50 -39.63 11.96
CA VAL A 270 10.01 -39.04 13.19
C VAL A 270 10.19 -37.53 12.99
N VAL A 271 9.89 -36.77 14.04
CA VAL A 271 9.98 -35.30 14.05
C VAL A 271 10.84 -34.83 15.21
N ASP A 272 11.35 -33.59 15.15
CA ASP A 272 12.15 -33.00 16.23
C ASP A 272 11.39 -32.95 17.57
N PRO A 273 12.09 -33.14 18.70
CA PRO A 273 11.47 -33.13 20.03
C PRO A 273 10.93 -31.76 20.43
N GLU A 274 11.40 -30.67 19.82
CA GLU A 274 11.09 -29.27 20.17
C GLU A 274 9.71 -28.80 19.69
N ARG A 275 8.95 -29.64 18.99
CA ARG A 275 7.58 -29.33 18.53
C ARG A 275 6.55 -29.81 19.57
N ASP A 276 6.26 -28.93 20.52
CA ASP A 276 5.39 -29.14 21.68
C ASP A 276 3.98 -29.68 21.34
N GLU A 277 3.50 -29.54 20.11
CA GLU A 277 2.12 -29.86 19.75
C GLU A 277 1.90 -31.25 19.13
N ARG A 278 2.95 -32.08 18.99
CA ARG A 278 2.82 -33.42 18.37
C ARG A 278 1.64 -34.22 18.95
N GLY A 279 1.54 -34.26 20.28
CA GLY A 279 0.49 -35.00 21.01
C GLY A 279 -0.92 -34.42 20.84
N SER A 280 -1.05 -33.18 20.38
CA SER A 280 -2.34 -32.54 20.07
C SER A 280 -2.91 -33.00 18.72
N PHE A 281 -2.05 -33.49 17.82
CA PHE A 281 -2.45 -33.94 16.49
C PHE A 281 -2.45 -35.47 16.38
N PHE A 282 -1.34 -36.12 16.75
CA PHE A 282 -1.16 -37.56 16.55
C PHE A 282 -0.81 -38.28 17.84
N SER A 283 -1.24 -39.54 17.95
CA SER A 283 -0.73 -40.43 18.99
C SER A 283 0.78 -40.69 18.84
N GLU A 284 1.45 -41.03 19.94
CA GLU A 284 2.88 -41.37 19.92
C GLU A 284 3.20 -42.61 19.08
N ARG A 285 2.19 -43.46 18.86
CA ARG A 285 2.28 -44.61 17.96
C ARG A 285 2.43 -44.14 16.51
N SER A 286 1.73 -43.10 16.12
CA SER A 286 1.60 -42.65 14.73
C SER A 286 2.74 -41.74 14.26
N VAL A 287 3.28 -40.91 15.16
CA VAL A 287 4.42 -40.03 14.87
C VAL A 287 5.49 -40.19 15.95
N GLY A 288 6.68 -40.63 15.56
CA GLY A 288 7.82 -40.81 16.47
C GLY A 288 8.61 -39.52 16.72
N VAL A 289 9.60 -39.62 17.60
CA VAL A 289 10.50 -38.50 17.94
C VAL A 289 11.91 -38.83 17.44
N LEU A 290 12.57 -37.83 16.88
CA LEU A 290 13.97 -37.88 16.45
C LEU A 290 14.88 -38.10 17.66
N GLY A 291 15.83 -39.04 17.58
CA GLY A 291 16.79 -39.31 18.65
C GLY A 291 17.78 -40.41 18.30
N ASP A 292 18.79 -40.63 19.14
CA ASP A 292 19.99 -41.42 18.82
C ASP A 292 19.70 -42.88 18.41
N ARG A 293 18.60 -43.46 18.90
CA ARG A 293 18.21 -44.86 18.63
C ARG A 293 17.14 -45.01 17.54
N MET A 294 16.76 -43.92 16.87
CA MET A 294 15.64 -43.97 15.92
C MET A 294 15.87 -44.89 14.72
N LEU A 295 17.14 -45.11 14.33
CA LEU A 295 17.48 -46.01 13.23
C LEU A 295 17.35 -47.49 13.62
N GLU A 296 17.40 -47.84 14.91
CA GLU A 296 17.12 -49.20 15.40
C GLU A 296 15.67 -49.61 15.13
N LEU A 297 14.76 -48.64 14.93
CA LEU A 297 13.39 -48.92 14.52
C LEU A 297 13.31 -49.63 13.16
N LEU A 298 14.35 -49.53 12.33
CA LEU A 298 14.42 -50.21 11.04
C LEU A 298 14.60 -51.72 11.18
N ASP A 299 14.93 -52.24 12.36
CA ASP A 299 15.01 -53.69 12.61
C ASP A 299 13.65 -54.38 12.39
N ASP A 300 12.54 -53.64 12.58
CA ASP A 300 11.18 -54.08 12.30
C ASP A 300 10.44 -53.12 11.35
N ARG A 301 10.77 -53.22 10.06
CA ARG A 301 10.15 -52.42 8.99
C ARG A 301 8.65 -52.69 8.85
N GLU A 302 8.18 -53.87 9.24
CA GLU A 302 6.75 -54.20 9.17
C GLU A 302 5.95 -53.46 10.24
N ALA A 303 6.47 -53.41 11.48
CA ALA A 303 5.90 -52.59 12.54
C ALA A 303 5.86 -51.11 12.17
N LEU A 304 6.91 -50.58 11.51
CA LEU A 304 6.89 -49.19 11.02
C LEU A 304 5.78 -48.96 9.99
N ARG A 305 5.58 -49.88 9.05
CA ARG A 305 4.45 -49.80 8.09
C ARG A 305 3.09 -49.84 8.78
N GLU A 306 2.93 -50.62 9.85
CA GLU A 306 1.69 -50.62 10.63
C GLU A 306 1.45 -49.28 11.33
N ARG A 307 2.50 -48.68 11.90
CA ARG A 307 2.42 -47.35 12.50
C ARG A 307 2.07 -46.28 11.47
N GLY A 308 2.62 -46.35 10.27
CA GLY A 308 2.25 -45.49 9.14
C GLY A 308 0.77 -45.61 8.77
N ARG A 309 0.22 -46.84 8.72
CA ARG A 309 -1.23 -47.07 8.51
C ARG A 309 -2.08 -46.47 9.62
N ALA A 310 -1.64 -46.54 10.87
CA ALA A 310 -2.32 -45.91 12.00
C ALA A 310 -2.32 -44.37 11.87
N ALA A 311 -1.18 -43.79 11.46
CA ALA A 311 -1.07 -42.36 11.19
C ALA A 311 -2.03 -41.90 10.09
N ALA A 312 -2.17 -42.68 9.01
CA ALA A 312 -3.12 -42.39 7.93
C ALA A 312 -4.57 -42.38 8.41
N ALA A 313 -4.95 -43.33 9.26
CA ALA A 313 -6.29 -43.39 9.83
C ALA A 313 -6.59 -42.17 10.73
N GLU A 314 -5.63 -41.77 11.58
CA GLU A 314 -5.76 -40.56 12.40
C GLU A 314 -5.85 -39.29 11.54
N ALA A 315 -4.97 -39.17 10.53
CA ALA A 315 -4.96 -38.03 9.62
C ALA A 315 -6.30 -37.90 8.88
N ALA A 316 -6.83 -38.99 8.32
CA ALA A 316 -8.09 -38.98 7.57
C ALA A 316 -9.28 -38.51 8.41
N GLY A 317 -9.27 -38.83 9.70
CA GLY A 317 -10.35 -38.45 10.61
C GLY A 317 -10.30 -37.02 11.13
N ARG A 318 -9.18 -36.29 11.01
CA ARG A 318 -8.99 -35.00 11.72
C ARG A 318 -8.16 -33.94 11.01
N HIS A 319 -7.37 -34.28 9.99
CA HIS A 319 -6.29 -33.42 9.49
C HIS A 319 -6.35 -33.15 7.99
N THR A 320 -7.51 -33.35 7.36
CA THR A 320 -7.73 -32.96 5.97
C THR A 320 -8.09 -31.47 5.85
N TYR A 321 -7.93 -30.89 4.65
CA TYR A 321 -8.40 -29.53 4.36
C TYR A 321 -9.91 -29.35 4.61
N ALA A 322 -10.70 -30.41 4.49
CA ALA A 322 -12.10 -30.42 4.87
C ALA A 322 -12.27 -29.98 6.34
N HIS A 323 -11.57 -30.63 7.27
CA HIS A 323 -11.64 -30.27 8.69
C HIS A 323 -11.15 -28.84 8.95
N ARG A 324 -10.14 -28.35 8.21
CA ARG A 324 -9.69 -26.95 8.32
C ARG A 324 -10.77 -25.96 7.88
N MET A 325 -11.52 -26.29 6.84
CA MET A 325 -12.64 -25.44 6.41
C MET A 325 -13.77 -25.41 7.43
N ASP A 326 -14.06 -26.50 8.14
CA ASP A 326 -15.03 -26.47 9.24
C ASP A 326 -14.58 -25.54 10.37
N MET A 327 -13.30 -25.61 10.75
CA MET A 327 -12.72 -24.73 11.76
C MET A 327 -12.80 -23.25 11.35
N LEU A 328 -12.43 -22.95 10.10
CA LEU A 328 -12.49 -21.59 9.56
C LEU A 328 -13.92 -21.04 9.53
N LEU A 329 -14.88 -21.83 9.00
CA LEU A 329 -16.28 -21.42 8.93
C LEU A 329 -16.89 -21.20 10.32
N GLN A 330 -16.51 -22.02 11.30
CA GLN A 330 -16.93 -21.83 12.69
C GLN A 330 -16.35 -20.54 13.29
N ALA A 331 -15.08 -20.24 13.04
CA ALA A 331 -14.45 -19.01 13.50
C ALA A 331 -15.08 -17.76 12.85
N LEU A 332 -15.36 -17.83 11.55
CA LEU A 332 -16.02 -16.76 10.79
C LEU A 332 -17.40 -16.40 11.35
N ALA A 333 -18.16 -17.36 11.89
CA ALA A 333 -19.44 -17.09 12.53
C ALA A 333 -19.29 -16.27 13.83
N GLY A 334 -18.12 -16.31 14.48
CA GLY A 334 -17.80 -15.54 15.67
C GLY A 334 -17.21 -14.15 15.38
N TRP A 335 -16.68 -13.93 14.17
CA TRP A 335 -16.28 -12.62 13.68
C TRP A 335 -17.50 -11.94 13.08
N ASP A 336 -17.87 -10.73 13.50
CA ASP A 336 -19.05 -10.00 13.01
C ASP A 336 -18.81 -9.48 11.57
N VAL A 337 -18.72 -10.41 10.61
CA VAL A 337 -18.30 -10.24 9.21
C VAL A 337 -19.10 -9.14 8.51
N ARG A 338 -20.40 -9.00 8.82
CA ARG A 338 -21.29 -8.02 8.19
C ARG A 338 -21.21 -6.62 8.79
N ARG A 339 -20.90 -6.50 10.09
CA ARG A 339 -20.81 -5.21 10.80
C ARG A 339 -19.42 -4.57 10.69
N ARG A 340 -18.39 -5.38 10.42
CA ARG A 340 -16.99 -4.92 10.19
C ARG A 340 -16.66 -4.62 8.73
N ALA A 341 -17.37 -5.23 7.77
CA ALA A 341 -17.27 -4.86 6.35
C ALA A 341 -17.90 -3.48 6.03
N SER A 342 -18.79 -2.99 6.88
CA SER A 342 -19.54 -1.73 6.68
C SER A 342 -18.85 -0.45 7.20
N GLY A 343 -17.56 -0.49 7.54
CA GLY A 343 -16.86 0.61 8.22
C GLY A 343 -16.51 1.85 7.36
N VAL A 344 -16.53 1.75 6.02
CA VAL A 344 -16.25 2.91 5.14
C VAL A 344 -17.19 2.87 3.94
N HIS A 345 -18.34 3.52 4.06
CA HIS A 345 -19.20 3.73 2.91
C HIS A 345 -19.06 5.17 2.40
N VAL A 346 -17.97 5.52 1.70
CA VAL A 346 -17.88 6.82 1.01
C VAL A 346 -18.92 6.79 -0.12
N PRO A 347 -19.88 7.72 -0.17
CA PRO A 347 -20.94 7.64 -1.16
C PRO A 347 -20.31 7.93 -2.53
N ALA A 348 -20.78 7.26 -3.57
CA ALA A 348 -20.27 7.40 -4.94
C ALA A 348 -20.45 8.82 -5.53
N ALA A 349 -21.22 9.68 -4.86
CA ALA A 349 -21.52 11.04 -5.24
C ALA A 349 -21.74 11.91 -3.99
N LEU A 350 -21.72 13.22 -4.18
CA LEU A 350 -22.00 14.18 -3.11
C LEU A 350 -23.45 14.00 -2.61
N PRO A 351 -23.67 13.98 -1.28
CA PRO A 351 -25.03 13.91 -0.75
C PRO A 351 -25.84 15.14 -1.15
N ALA A 352 -27.18 15.00 -1.20
CA ALA A 352 -28.06 16.11 -1.54
C ALA A 352 -27.82 17.30 -0.60
N ALA A 353 -27.63 18.49 -1.18
CA ALA A 353 -27.34 19.70 -0.43
C ALA A 353 -28.51 20.08 0.50
N ALA A 354 -28.22 20.35 1.76
CA ALA A 354 -29.15 20.94 2.70
C ALA A 354 -29.06 22.48 2.62
N PRO A 355 -30.10 23.19 2.14
CA PRO A 355 -30.05 24.65 2.03
C PRO A 355 -29.85 25.32 3.40
N GLY A 356 -28.95 26.29 3.46
CA GLY A 356 -28.65 27.02 4.71
C GLY A 356 -27.66 26.33 5.65
N LEU A 357 -27.18 25.12 5.32
CA LEU A 357 -26.21 24.37 6.12
C LEU A 357 -24.78 24.60 5.62
N THR A 358 -23.84 24.85 6.52
CA THR A 358 -22.40 24.86 6.21
C THR A 358 -21.73 23.57 6.67
N SER A 359 -21.00 22.88 5.79
CA SER A 359 -20.15 21.76 6.20
C SER A 359 -18.72 22.21 6.40
N ILE A 360 -18.19 22.03 7.61
CA ILE A 360 -16.81 22.39 7.95
C ILE A 360 -15.96 21.13 7.89
N VAL A 361 -15.09 21.05 6.89
CA VAL A 361 -14.15 19.95 6.64
C VAL A 361 -12.81 20.29 7.27
N ILE A 362 -12.36 19.46 8.21
CA ILE A 362 -11.12 19.66 8.96
C ILE A 362 -10.23 18.43 8.80
N LEU A 363 -9.11 18.61 8.09
CA LEU A 363 -8.07 17.58 8.01
C LEU A 363 -7.18 17.66 9.26
N THR A 364 -6.90 16.51 9.86
CA THR A 364 -6.12 16.39 11.09
C THR A 364 -4.99 15.39 10.91
N ARG A 365 -3.82 15.72 11.45
CA ARG A 365 -2.69 14.82 11.64
C ARG A 365 -1.91 15.31 12.86
N ASN A 366 -2.06 14.60 13.97
CA ASN A 366 -1.53 14.99 15.27
C ASN A 366 -2.00 16.41 15.68
N GLN A 367 -1.25 17.06 16.58
CA GLN A 367 -1.51 18.41 17.08
C GLN A 367 -2.82 18.52 17.88
N LEU A 368 -3.09 17.54 18.76
CA LEU A 368 -4.30 17.47 19.59
C LEU A 368 -4.64 18.79 20.28
N ARG A 369 -3.64 19.50 20.82
CA ARG A 369 -3.84 20.79 21.49
C ARG A 369 -4.52 21.80 20.56
N TYR A 370 -3.96 22.01 19.37
CA TYR A 370 -4.49 23.00 18.43
C TYR A 370 -5.84 22.56 17.87
N THR A 371 -6.01 21.27 17.62
CA THR A 371 -7.30 20.69 17.20
C THR A 371 -8.40 20.97 18.23
N ARG A 372 -8.11 20.88 19.54
CA ARG A 372 -9.06 21.25 20.60
C ARG A 372 -9.44 22.72 20.55
N GLU A 373 -8.44 23.59 20.49
CA GLU A 373 -8.66 25.05 20.44
C GLU A 373 -9.47 25.46 19.20
N CYS A 374 -9.23 24.82 18.05
CA CYS A 374 -10.03 24.99 16.83
C CYS A 374 -11.49 24.59 17.06
N VAL A 375 -11.75 23.39 17.57
CA VAL A 375 -13.11 22.90 17.86
C VAL A 375 -13.83 23.81 18.87
N GLU A 376 -13.18 24.17 19.97
CA GLU A 376 -13.74 25.05 21.00
C GLU A 376 -14.11 26.44 20.43
N SER A 377 -13.31 26.96 19.49
CA SER A 377 -13.61 28.24 18.83
C SER A 377 -14.80 28.14 17.88
N ILE A 378 -14.96 27.01 17.17
CA ILE A 378 -16.11 26.76 16.29
C ILE A 378 -17.38 26.69 17.12
N GLU A 379 -17.37 25.92 18.21
CA GLU A 379 -18.50 25.80 19.15
C GLU A 379 -18.91 27.17 19.72
N ARG A 380 -17.93 28.02 20.03
CA ARG A 380 -18.17 29.35 20.60
C ARG A 380 -18.73 30.35 19.59
N HIS A 381 -18.27 30.30 18.34
CA HIS A 381 -18.48 31.39 17.37
C HIS A 381 -19.35 31.04 16.16
N THR A 382 -19.93 29.84 16.13
CA THR A 382 -20.76 29.36 15.01
C THR A 382 -22.18 29.00 15.46
N PRO A 383 -23.05 29.98 15.77
CA PRO A 383 -24.45 29.72 16.08
C PRO A 383 -25.29 29.29 14.86
N GLU A 384 -24.78 29.49 13.65
CA GLU A 384 -25.47 29.11 12.41
C GLU A 384 -25.51 27.59 12.19
N PRO A 385 -26.49 27.06 11.43
CA PRO A 385 -26.53 25.63 11.10
C PRO A 385 -25.26 25.16 10.42
N HIS A 386 -24.55 24.23 11.05
CA HIS A 386 -23.35 23.63 10.50
C HIS A 386 -23.22 22.15 10.87
N ASP A 387 -22.42 21.42 10.09
CA ASP A 387 -21.88 20.12 10.49
C ASP A 387 -20.35 20.10 10.43
N LEU A 388 -19.77 19.21 11.22
CA LEU A 388 -18.32 19.00 11.27
C LEU A 388 -17.96 17.67 10.60
N VAL A 389 -17.00 17.73 9.69
CA VAL A 389 -16.43 16.56 9.02
C VAL A 389 -14.93 16.56 9.27
N PHE A 390 -14.48 15.69 10.16
CA PHE A 390 -13.06 15.47 10.40
C PHE A 390 -12.51 14.36 9.52
N VAL A 391 -11.29 14.55 9.04
CA VAL A 391 -10.50 13.51 8.38
C VAL A 391 -9.21 13.35 9.17
N ASP A 392 -9.04 12.20 9.81
CA ASP A 392 -7.82 11.83 10.52
C ASP A 392 -6.85 11.12 9.58
N ASN A 393 -5.70 11.75 9.33
CA ASN A 393 -4.67 11.29 8.41
C ASN A 393 -3.59 10.45 9.13
N GLY A 394 -4.04 9.56 10.03
CA GLY A 394 -3.17 8.65 10.77
C GLY A 394 -2.53 9.31 11.99
N SER A 395 -3.31 10.01 12.82
CA SER A 395 -2.79 10.60 14.05
C SER A 395 -2.42 9.52 15.08
N SER A 396 -1.40 9.81 15.89
CA SER A 396 -0.89 8.93 16.95
C SER A 396 -0.77 9.60 18.32
N ASP A 397 -1.23 10.85 18.45
CA ASP A 397 -1.03 11.70 19.65
C ASP A 397 -2.29 11.85 20.53
N GLY A 398 -3.33 11.05 20.29
CA GLY A 398 -4.62 11.18 20.97
C GLY A 398 -5.66 12.03 20.22
N THR A 399 -5.32 12.60 19.07
CA THR A 399 -6.25 13.38 18.23
C THR A 399 -7.45 12.55 17.79
N LEU A 400 -7.24 11.33 17.28
CA LEU A 400 -8.32 10.47 16.82
C LEU A 400 -9.32 10.11 17.94
N GLU A 401 -8.83 9.79 19.13
CA GLU A 401 -9.65 9.49 20.31
C GLU A 401 -10.50 10.70 20.73
N TYR A 402 -9.91 11.89 20.68
CA TYR A 402 -10.64 13.14 20.95
C TYR A 402 -11.76 13.36 19.93
N LEU A 403 -11.47 13.22 18.63
CA LEU A 403 -12.44 13.41 17.55
C LEU A 403 -13.61 12.42 17.64
N ARG A 404 -13.33 11.14 17.96
CA ARG A 404 -14.37 10.12 18.21
C ARG A 404 -15.28 10.48 19.39
N GLY A 405 -14.81 11.28 20.33
CA GLY A 405 -15.58 11.75 21.48
C GLY A 405 -16.53 12.91 21.17
N LEU A 406 -16.39 13.59 20.03
CA LEU A 406 -17.21 14.74 19.67
C LEU A 406 -18.60 14.31 19.19
N SER A 407 -19.65 14.77 19.89
CA SER A 407 -21.02 14.45 19.52
C SER A 407 -21.46 15.19 18.26
N GLY A 408 -21.99 14.47 17.27
CA GLY A 408 -22.57 15.08 16.06
C GLY A 408 -21.58 15.36 14.92
N ALA A 409 -20.27 15.11 15.13
CA ALA A 409 -19.26 15.20 14.09
C ALA A 409 -19.19 13.90 13.26
N THR A 410 -18.86 14.04 11.97
CA THR A 410 -18.49 12.91 11.10
C THR A 410 -16.96 12.77 11.14
N VAL A 411 -16.44 11.56 11.33
CA VAL A 411 -15.00 11.30 11.37
C VAL A 411 -14.64 10.25 10.31
N ILE A 412 -13.68 10.57 9.45
CA ILE A 412 -13.06 9.67 8.47
C ILE A 412 -11.67 9.30 8.99
N GLU A 413 -11.33 8.01 9.01
CA GLU A 413 -10.08 7.51 9.59
C GLU A 413 -9.24 6.85 8.49
N ASN A 414 -8.14 7.47 8.07
CA ASN A 414 -7.29 6.95 6.99
C ASN A 414 -6.26 5.93 7.47
N GLY A 415 -5.91 5.92 8.76
CA GLY A 415 -4.87 5.05 9.32
C GLY A 415 -3.43 5.38 8.90
N ALA A 416 -3.24 6.21 7.87
CA ALA A 416 -1.96 6.74 7.40
C ALA A 416 -2.16 8.13 6.77
N ASN A 417 -1.06 8.89 6.57
CA ASN A 417 -1.11 10.22 6.00
C ASN A 417 -1.18 10.19 4.47
N LEU A 418 -2.34 10.54 3.90
CA LEU A 418 -2.59 10.56 2.46
C LEU A 418 -2.37 11.93 1.80
N GLY A 419 -1.82 12.93 2.51
CA GLY A 419 -1.63 14.29 1.98
C GLY A 419 -2.86 15.19 2.13
N PHE A 420 -2.68 16.49 1.87
CA PHE A 420 -3.67 17.52 2.17
C PHE A 420 -4.88 17.46 1.22
N ALA A 421 -4.61 17.51 -0.08
CA ALA A 421 -5.65 17.53 -1.10
C ALA A 421 -6.58 16.31 -1.02
N ILE A 422 -6.02 15.11 -0.81
CA ILE A 422 -6.79 13.86 -0.68
C ILE A 422 -7.67 13.89 0.56
N GLY A 423 -7.10 14.25 1.72
CA GLY A 423 -7.85 14.36 2.97
C GLY A 423 -9.01 15.34 2.87
N CYS A 424 -8.76 16.53 2.31
CA CYS A 424 -9.80 17.54 2.08
C CYS A 424 -10.89 17.02 1.12
N ASN A 425 -10.53 16.33 0.04
CA ASN A 425 -11.49 15.78 -0.90
C ASN A 425 -12.37 14.67 -0.30
N GLN A 426 -11.80 13.80 0.55
CA GLN A 426 -12.56 12.79 1.30
C GLN A 426 -13.61 13.45 2.20
N GLY A 427 -13.23 14.54 2.89
CA GLY A 427 -14.15 15.31 3.70
C GLY A 427 -15.23 16.01 2.86
N ALA A 428 -14.86 16.61 1.73
CA ALA A 428 -15.81 17.23 0.80
C ALA A 428 -16.85 16.22 0.27
N LEU A 429 -16.46 14.96 0.09
CA LEU A 429 -17.37 13.88 -0.30
C LEU A 429 -18.42 13.52 0.76
N ARG A 430 -18.24 13.95 2.01
CA ARG A 430 -19.19 13.78 3.12
C ARG A 430 -19.97 15.03 3.48
N ALA A 431 -19.53 16.19 2.99
CA ALA A 431 -20.15 17.47 3.25
C ALA A 431 -21.59 17.49 2.70
N ARG A 432 -22.55 17.88 3.55
CA ARG A 432 -23.98 18.01 3.20
C ARG A 432 -24.41 19.46 2.98
N GLY A 433 -23.58 20.42 3.39
CA GLY A 433 -23.85 21.83 3.24
C GLY A 433 -23.91 22.29 1.79
N ASP A 434 -24.74 23.31 1.54
CA ASP A 434 -24.70 24.09 0.30
C ASP A 434 -23.46 25.00 0.22
N VAL A 435 -22.77 25.18 1.35
CA VAL A 435 -21.42 25.75 1.47
C VAL A 435 -20.53 24.73 2.18
N VAL A 436 -19.35 24.48 1.61
CA VAL A 436 -18.29 23.64 2.19
C VAL A 436 -17.13 24.54 2.60
N VAL A 437 -16.69 24.46 3.86
CA VAL A 437 -15.55 25.21 4.38
C VAL A 437 -14.42 24.23 4.64
N PHE A 438 -13.29 24.40 3.97
CA PHE A 438 -12.05 23.74 4.33
C PHE A 438 -11.35 24.56 5.40
N LEU A 439 -11.04 23.95 6.54
CA LEU A 439 -10.47 24.63 7.69
C LEU A 439 -9.31 23.80 8.28
N ASN A 440 -8.15 24.43 8.44
CA ASN A 440 -7.01 23.79 9.09
C ASN A 440 -7.26 23.60 10.59
N ASN A 441 -6.74 22.52 11.16
CA ASN A 441 -6.91 22.18 12.57
C ASN A 441 -6.13 23.07 13.55
N ASP A 442 -5.23 23.93 13.05
CA ASP A 442 -4.45 24.91 13.81
C ASP A 442 -4.96 26.35 13.65
N THR A 443 -6.28 26.49 13.54
CA THR A 443 -6.98 27.77 13.44
C THR A 443 -7.84 28.05 14.67
N VAL A 444 -8.13 29.33 14.92
CA VAL A 444 -9.13 29.78 15.90
C VAL A 444 -10.06 30.75 15.18
N VAL A 445 -11.30 30.32 14.97
CA VAL A 445 -12.33 31.14 14.30
C VAL A 445 -12.86 32.20 15.26
N THR A 446 -13.44 33.29 14.73
CA THR A 446 -13.85 34.45 15.54
C THR A 446 -15.35 34.77 15.36
N PRO A 447 -15.95 35.64 16.20
CA PRO A 447 -17.38 35.89 16.18
C PRO A 447 -17.95 36.24 14.78
N GLY A 448 -18.96 35.48 14.35
CA GLY A 448 -19.73 35.77 13.12
C GLY A 448 -19.05 35.36 11.81
N TRP A 449 -17.95 34.59 11.87
CA TRP A 449 -17.17 34.23 10.69
C TRP A 449 -17.99 33.49 9.61
N ILE A 450 -18.83 32.51 9.98
CA ILE A 450 -19.68 31.77 9.03
C ILE A 450 -20.83 32.63 8.52
N GLY A 451 -21.58 33.31 9.40
CA GLY A 451 -22.71 34.13 8.99
C GLY A 451 -22.32 35.20 7.97
N ARG A 452 -21.18 35.87 8.19
CA ARG A 452 -20.63 36.87 7.25
C ARG A 452 -20.13 36.25 5.96
N THR A 453 -19.38 35.16 6.05
CA THR A 453 -18.90 34.42 4.88
C THR A 453 -20.06 33.97 3.98
N ARG A 454 -21.14 33.43 4.56
CA ARG A 454 -22.35 33.07 3.82
C ARG A 454 -23.06 34.28 3.23
N ALA A 455 -23.18 35.38 3.98
CA ALA A 455 -23.77 36.61 3.47
C ALA A 455 -22.99 37.16 2.26
N LEU A 456 -21.65 37.06 2.28
CA LEU A 456 -20.80 37.44 1.15
C LEU A 456 -21.00 36.51 -0.05
N LEU A 457 -21.06 35.19 0.13
CA LEU A 457 -21.37 34.24 -0.96
C LEU A 457 -22.76 34.52 -1.57
N ALA A 458 -23.76 34.79 -0.73
CA ALA A 458 -25.13 35.03 -1.19
C ALA A 458 -25.32 36.38 -1.90
N ALA A 459 -24.47 37.37 -1.64
CA ALA A 459 -24.61 38.72 -2.19
C ALA A 459 -24.28 38.82 -3.69
N ASP A 460 -23.56 37.87 -4.27
CA ASP A 460 -23.34 37.77 -5.71
C ASP A 460 -23.24 36.29 -6.09
N PRO A 461 -24.15 35.75 -6.93
CA PRO A 461 -24.16 34.32 -7.31
C PRO A 461 -22.90 33.89 -8.07
N ARG A 462 -22.10 34.84 -8.59
CA ARG A 462 -20.80 34.51 -9.18
C ARG A 462 -19.77 34.15 -8.13
N ARG A 463 -19.94 34.53 -6.85
CA ARG A 463 -18.97 34.23 -5.78
C ARG A 463 -18.99 32.74 -5.46
N GLY A 464 -18.06 32.01 -6.08
CA GLY A 464 -17.90 30.57 -5.88
C GLY A 464 -17.13 30.25 -4.61
N ALA A 465 -16.25 31.15 -4.14
CA ALA A 465 -15.49 30.99 -2.92
C ALA A 465 -15.22 32.30 -2.16
N VAL A 466 -15.09 32.21 -0.84
CA VAL A 466 -14.73 33.29 0.09
C VAL A 466 -13.64 32.82 1.04
N GLY A 467 -12.64 33.67 1.32
CA GLY A 467 -11.63 33.42 2.34
C GLY A 467 -11.44 34.63 3.28
N PRO A 468 -11.16 34.41 4.57
CA PRO A 468 -11.06 35.47 5.57
C PRO A 468 -9.65 36.07 5.66
N ARG A 469 -9.51 37.18 6.38
CA ARG A 469 -8.22 37.70 6.84
C ARG A 469 -7.63 36.81 7.94
N SER A 470 -6.30 36.78 8.07
CA SER A 470 -5.59 36.05 9.13
C SER A 470 -4.27 36.72 9.50
N ASN A 471 -3.78 36.44 10.71
CA ASN A 471 -2.47 36.89 11.21
C ASN A 471 -1.29 36.12 10.62
N SER A 472 -1.51 34.92 10.07
CA SER A 472 -0.44 34.04 9.61
C SER A 472 -0.89 33.29 8.36
N VAL A 473 -0.71 33.90 7.20
CA VAL A 473 -1.09 33.34 5.91
C VAL A 473 -0.30 34.04 4.80
N GLY A 474 -0.06 33.36 3.68
CA GLY A 474 0.53 33.98 2.51
C GLY A 474 -0.45 34.85 1.73
N GLY A 475 0.02 35.96 1.14
CA GLY A 475 -0.73 36.80 0.22
C GLY A 475 -1.78 37.70 0.89
N GLU A 476 -2.83 38.05 0.15
CA GLU A 476 -3.72 39.17 0.49
C GLU A 476 -4.58 38.97 1.75
N GLN A 477 -4.70 37.73 2.20
CA GLN A 477 -5.37 37.38 3.45
C GLN A 477 -4.57 37.80 4.69
N ILE A 478 -3.26 38.09 4.57
CA ILE A 478 -2.45 38.51 5.72
C ILE A 478 -2.92 39.85 6.27
N LEU A 479 -3.00 39.95 7.60
CA LEU A 479 -3.31 41.19 8.31
C LEU A 479 -2.35 41.33 9.48
N LEU A 480 -1.36 42.22 9.33
CA LEU A 480 -0.39 42.57 10.36
C LEU A 480 -0.22 44.09 10.43
N PRO A 481 0.11 44.64 11.62
CA PRO A 481 0.16 43.95 12.92
C PRO A 481 -1.26 43.61 13.44
N VAL A 482 -1.33 42.65 14.36
CA VAL A 482 -2.57 42.34 15.11
C VAL A 482 -2.46 42.84 16.56
N PRO A 483 -3.51 43.48 17.11
CA PRO A 483 -3.47 44.13 18.42
C PRO A 483 -3.97 43.20 19.55
N TYR A 484 -3.64 41.90 19.48
CA TYR A 484 -3.94 40.92 20.51
C TYR A 484 -2.67 40.12 20.86
N THR A 485 -2.65 39.47 22.02
CA THR A 485 -1.46 38.81 22.56
C THR A 485 -1.29 37.38 22.03
N PRO A 486 -0.09 36.76 22.16
CA PRO A 486 0.14 35.39 21.69
C PRO A 486 -0.73 34.30 22.35
N ASP A 487 -1.29 34.56 23.52
CA ASP A 487 -2.29 33.73 24.22
C ASP A 487 -3.74 34.05 23.79
N LEU A 488 -3.90 34.79 22.68
CA LEU A 488 -5.16 35.17 22.04
C LEU A 488 -6.03 36.16 22.84
N ASP A 489 -5.52 36.73 23.93
CA ASP A 489 -6.26 37.75 24.67
C ASP A 489 -6.43 39.02 23.81
N GLY A 490 -7.69 39.45 23.67
CA GLY A 490 -8.11 40.53 22.77
C GLY A 490 -8.46 40.11 21.33
N LEU A 491 -8.30 38.83 20.94
CA LEU A 491 -8.62 38.35 19.58
C LEU A 491 -10.08 38.65 19.18
N ASP A 492 -11.05 38.26 20.02
CA ASP A 492 -12.47 38.43 19.74
C ASP A 492 -12.85 39.91 19.61
N ALA A 493 -12.34 40.76 20.51
CA ALA A 493 -12.61 42.20 20.48
C ALA A 493 -12.05 42.85 19.22
N PHE A 494 -10.84 42.46 18.81
CA PHE A 494 -10.22 42.91 17.56
C PHE A 494 -11.04 42.48 16.34
N ALA A 495 -11.39 41.19 16.26
CA ALA A 495 -12.14 40.64 15.14
C ALA A 495 -13.54 41.27 15.04
N ALA A 496 -14.26 41.40 16.16
CA ALA A 496 -15.58 42.02 16.21
C ALA A 496 -15.55 43.50 15.80
N GLY A 497 -14.61 44.28 16.34
CA GLY A 497 -14.45 45.70 15.99
C GLY A 497 -14.12 45.89 14.50
N ARG A 498 -13.29 45.01 13.94
CA ARG A 498 -13.02 44.98 12.49
C ARG A 498 -14.26 44.64 11.68
N ALA A 499 -14.99 43.61 12.08
CA ALA A 499 -16.19 43.14 11.38
C ALA A 499 -17.33 44.18 11.38
N GLU A 500 -17.40 45.02 12.41
CA GLU A 500 -18.31 46.17 12.46
C GLU A 500 -17.84 47.31 11.54
N ALA A 501 -16.57 47.71 11.65
CA ALA A 501 -16.02 48.82 10.87
C ALA A 501 -15.97 48.56 9.35
N LEU A 502 -15.85 47.29 8.95
CA LEU A 502 -15.71 46.85 7.57
C LEU A 502 -16.90 46.02 7.08
N ALA A 503 -18.07 46.08 7.73
CA ALA A 503 -19.19 45.20 7.43
C ALA A 503 -19.52 45.08 5.93
N GLY A 504 -19.49 43.85 5.38
CA GLY A 504 -19.73 43.57 3.97
C GLY A 504 -18.64 44.08 3.01
N VAL A 505 -17.58 44.71 3.53
CA VAL A 505 -16.41 45.12 2.77
C VAL A 505 -15.55 43.90 2.54
N GLY A 506 -15.13 43.78 1.29
CA GLY A 506 -14.16 42.84 0.82
C GLY A 506 -13.85 43.20 -0.61
N ARG A 507 -13.13 42.32 -1.27
CA ARG A 507 -12.75 42.53 -2.67
C ARG A 507 -12.61 41.23 -3.39
N GLU A 508 -12.83 41.30 -4.70
CA GLU A 508 -12.38 40.23 -5.58
C GLU A 508 -10.87 40.07 -5.41
N THR A 509 -10.45 38.82 -5.36
CA THR A 509 -9.04 38.45 -5.32
C THR A 509 -8.82 37.33 -6.31
N ASP A 510 -7.58 37.17 -6.71
CA ASP A 510 -7.21 36.12 -7.63
C ASP A 510 -6.92 34.79 -6.92
N ARG A 511 -6.72 34.82 -5.59
CA ARG A 511 -6.18 33.69 -4.82
C ARG A 511 -6.66 33.69 -3.37
N LEU A 512 -7.09 32.54 -2.90
CA LEU A 512 -7.47 32.28 -1.51
C LEU A 512 -6.74 31.04 -1.01
N VAL A 513 -6.02 31.17 0.11
CA VAL A 513 -5.25 30.12 0.75
C VAL A 513 -6.17 29.17 1.53
N GLY A 514 -5.90 27.87 1.39
CA GLY A 514 -6.70 26.77 1.93
C GLY A 514 -6.72 26.60 3.46
N PHE A 515 -6.13 27.52 4.24
CA PHE A 515 -6.18 27.45 5.72
C PHE A 515 -7.61 27.64 6.26
N CYS A 516 -8.41 28.44 5.54
CA CYS A 516 -9.83 28.66 5.75
C CYS A 516 -10.46 29.12 4.43
N LEU A 517 -11.12 28.21 3.72
CA LEU A 517 -11.67 28.47 2.39
C LEU A 517 -13.12 27.96 2.32
N ALA A 518 -14.08 28.87 2.18
CA ALA A 518 -15.48 28.55 1.95
C ALA A 518 -15.76 28.49 0.45
N VAL A 519 -16.33 27.39 -0.03
CA VAL A 519 -16.67 27.15 -1.44
C VAL A 519 -18.12 26.72 -1.54
N THR A 520 -18.87 27.25 -2.51
CA THR A 520 -20.24 26.80 -2.76
C THR A 520 -20.25 25.36 -3.28
N ARG A 521 -21.29 24.61 -2.91
CA ARG A 521 -21.53 23.25 -3.39
C ARG A 521 -21.56 23.20 -4.92
N GLU A 522 -22.26 24.15 -5.54
CA GLU A 522 -22.37 24.26 -7.00
C GLU A 522 -20.99 24.39 -7.66
N ALA A 523 -20.13 25.25 -7.11
CA ALA A 523 -18.80 25.46 -7.66
C ALA A 523 -17.94 24.20 -7.52
N LEU A 524 -17.98 23.50 -6.37
CA LEU A 524 -17.29 22.22 -6.18
C LEU A 524 -17.79 21.11 -7.12
N GLU A 525 -19.10 21.04 -7.37
CA GLU A 525 -19.67 20.08 -8.33
C GLU A 525 -19.21 20.37 -9.77
N ARG A 526 -19.00 21.64 -10.09
CA ARG A 526 -18.56 22.09 -11.42
C ARG A 526 -17.07 21.87 -11.66
N VAL A 527 -16.22 22.24 -10.71
CA VAL A 527 -14.75 22.25 -10.89
C VAL A 527 -14.03 21.11 -10.19
N GLY A 528 -14.71 20.42 -9.28
CA GLY A 528 -14.10 19.37 -8.47
C GLY A 528 -13.36 19.86 -7.23
N GLY A 529 -12.58 18.97 -6.62
CA GLY A 529 -11.88 19.18 -5.34
C GLY A 529 -10.53 19.87 -5.48
N PHE A 530 -9.61 19.60 -4.56
CA PHE A 530 -8.18 19.91 -4.67
C PHE A 530 -7.45 18.86 -5.51
N ASP A 531 -6.43 19.24 -6.29
CA ASP A 531 -5.67 18.27 -7.10
C ASP A 531 -4.72 17.44 -6.21
N PRO A 532 -4.71 16.10 -6.26
CA PRO A 532 -3.95 15.24 -5.35
C PRO A 532 -2.46 15.32 -5.65
N ARG A 533 -2.11 15.79 -6.86
CA ARG A 533 -0.74 16.01 -7.31
C ARG A 533 -0.01 17.07 -6.52
N PHE A 534 -0.58 17.70 -5.49
CA PHE A 534 0.13 18.64 -4.61
C PHE A 534 0.55 18.01 -3.27
N GLY A 535 0.35 16.69 -3.08
CA GLY A 535 0.94 15.94 -1.96
C GLY A 535 0.61 16.50 -0.57
N SER A 536 1.64 16.88 0.19
CA SER A 536 1.53 17.38 1.56
C SER A 536 0.91 18.79 1.70
N GLY A 537 0.74 19.54 0.61
CA GLY A 537 0.12 20.88 0.57
C GLY A 537 1.03 21.97 -0.02
N ASN A 538 0.49 23.17 -0.23
CA ASN A 538 0.95 24.30 -1.06
C ASN A 538 0.52 24.19 -2.54
N PHE A 539 -0.02 25.29 -3.08
CA PHE A 539 -0.49 25.47 -4.47
C PHE A 539 -1.72 24.65 -4.91
N GLU A 540 -2.22 23.71 -4.11
CA GLU A 540 -3.52 23.07 -4.37
C GLU A 540 -4.69 24.06 -4.32
N ASP A 541 -4.56 25.07 -3.46
CA ASP A 541 -5.52 26.14 -3.26
C ASP A 541 -5.45 27.16 -4.40
N ASP A 542 -4.24 27.52 -4.83
CA ASP A 542 -3.97 28.29 -6.04
C ASP A 542 -4.60 27.63 -7.28
N ASP A 543 -4.43 26.32 -7.44
CA ASP A 543 -5.01 25.54 -8.54
C ASP A 543 -6.54 25.55 -8.50
N LEU A 544 -7.12 25.29 -7.33
CA LEU A 544 -8.57 25.34 -7.14
C LEU A 544 -9.11 26.75 -7.47
N CYS A 545 -8.42 27.80 -7.04
CA CYS A 545 -8.75 29.19 -7.33
C CYS A 545 -8.79 29.46 -8.84
N LEU A 546 -7.79 29.02 -9.60
CA LEU A 546 -7.78 29.19 -11.05
C LEU A 546 -8.91 28.42 -11.74
N ARG A 547 -9.19 27.17 -11.33
CA ARG A 547 -10.29 26.38 -11.91
C ARG A 547 -11.65 27.02 -11.65
N LEU A 548 -11.88 27.51 -10.43
CA LEU A 548 -13.09 28.23 -10.07
C LEU A 548 -13.27 29.46 -10.96
N ARG A 549 -12.21 30.26 -11.12
CA ARG A 549 -12.27 31.47 -11.95
C ARG A 549 -12.48 31.18 -13.42
N LEU A 550 -11.82 30.17 -13.98
CA LEU A 550 -12.04 29.73 -15.35
C LEU A 550 -13.48 29.25 -15.58
N ALA A 551 -14.07 28.58 -14.59
CA ALA A 551 -15.46 28.15 -14.64
C ALA A 551 -16.47 29.32 -14.53
N GLY A 552 -15.99 30.55 -14.33
CA GLY A 552 -16.77 31.78 -14.26
C GLY A 552 -17.08 32.27 -12.85
N TYR A 553 -16.50 31.66 -11.82
CA TYR A 553 -16.71 32.08 -10.44
C TYR A 553 -15.74 33.19 -10.00
N VAL A 554 -16.20 34.04 -9.10
CA VAL A 554 -15.44 35.08 -8.40
C VAL A 554 -14.94 34.53 -7.07
N LEU A 555 -13.69 34.81 -6.74
CA LEU A 555 -13.11 34.56 -5.42
C LEU A 555 -13.14 35.85 -4.62
N TRP A 556 -13.54 35.78 -3.36
CA TRP A 556 -13.78 36.97 -2.56
C TRP A 556 -12.98 36.96 -1.25
N LEU A 557 -12.12 37.96 -1.08
CA LEU A 557 -11.41 38.22 0.16
C LEU A 557 -12.33 39.01 1.10
N ALA A 558 -12.73 38.39 2.21
CA ALA A 558 -13.58 39.00 3.22
C ALA A 558 -12.74 39.83 4.20
N ASP A 559 -12.76 41.17 4.06
CA ASP A 559 -12.04 42.05 4.99
C ASP A 559 -12.74 42.18 6.35
N ASP A 560 -14.02 41.82 6.43
CA ASP A 560 -14.86 41.82 7.64
C ASP A 560 -14.92 40.47 8.37
N VAL A 561 -14.16 39.48 7.90
CA VAL A 561 -14.00 38.18 8.55
C VAL A 561 -12.54 37.98 8.90
N PHE A 562 -12.27 37.60 10.15
CA PHE A 562 -10.92 37.29 10.63
C PHE A 562 -10.88 35.89 11.23
N VAL A 563 -9.84 35.11 10.92
CA VAL A 563 -9.58 33.80 11.52
C VAL A 563 -8.11 33.78 11.94
N HIS A 564 -7.85 33.47 13.21
CA HIS A 564 -6.49 33.30 13.68
C HIS A 564 -5.93 31.98 13.14
N HIS A 565 -4.67 31.99 12.71
CA HIS A 565 -3.96 30.78 12.28
C HIS A 565 -2.63 30.72 13.00
N TYR A 566 -2.36 29.59 13.67
CA TYR A 566 -1.11 29.36 14.40
C TYR A 566 0.08 29.16 13.45
N GLY A 567 -0.20 28.77 12.20
CA GLY A 567 0.75 28.62 11.11
C GLY A 567 1.53 27.31 11.16
N SER A 568 1.29 26.45 10.16
CA SER A 568 2.13 25.30 9.80
C SER A 568 2.45 24.35 10.96
N ARG A 569 1.54 24.17 11.93
CA ARG A 569 1.81 23.34 13.13
C ARG A 569 1.95 21.87 12.83
N THR A 570 1.17 21.35 11.89
CA THR A 570 1.31 19.98 11.38
C THR A 570 2.65 19.80 10.66
N PHE A 571 3.06 20.76 9.82
CA PHE A 571 4.35 20.69 9.12
C PHE A 571 5.52 20.74 10.10
N ALA A 572 5.44 21.61 11.11
CA ALA A 572 6.46 21.71 12.16
C ALA A 572 6.50 20.45 13.05
N GLY A 573 5.35 19.86 13.38
CA GLY A 573 5.25 18.65 14.19
C GLY A 573 5.77 17.39 13.50
N GLU A 574 5.60 17.30 12.18
CA GLU A 574 6.06 16.19 11.36
C GLU A 574 7.49 16.40 10.79
N GLY A 575 8.11 17.55 11.04
CA GLY A 575 9.46 17.87 10.54
C GLY A 575 9.54 18.09 9.02
N VAL A 576 8.46 18.58 8.40
CA VAL A 576 8.40 18.84 6.94
C VAL A 576 9.27 20.04 6.56
N ASP A 577 10.14 19.87 5.56
CA ASP A 577 10.92 20.95 4.95
C ASP A 577 10.01 21.86 4.10
N TYR A 578 9.49 22.92 4.73
CA TYR A 578 8.50 23.81 4.12
C TYR A 578 9.01 24.49 2.84
N ALA A 579 10.28 24.90 2.80
CA ALA A 579 10.85 25.56 1.63
C ALA A 579 10.92 24.59 0.44
N ARG A 580 11.35 23.35 0.71
CA ARG A 580 11.39 22.30 -0.30
C ARG A 580 10.01 21.91 -0.80
N SER A 581 9.02 21.76 0.09
CA SER A 581 7.64 21.44 -0.30
C SER A 581 7.00 22.56 -1.15
N LEU A 582 7.28 23.83 -0.83
CA LEU A 582 6.76 24.97 -1.58
C LEU A 582 7.42 25.07 -2.96
N ASP A 583 8.73 24.86 -3.02
CA ASP A 583 9.43 24.70 -4.28
C ASP A 583 8.97 23.45 -5.03
N GLU A 584 8.54 22.37 -4.39
CA GLU A 584 8.01 21.18 -5.05
C GLU A 584 6.65 21.45 -5.73
N ASN A 585 5.79 22.19 -5.05
CA ASN A 585 4.42 22.35 -5.48
C ASN A 585 4.12 23.60 -6.31
N TRP A 586 4.94 24.68 -6.25
CA TRP A 586 4.91 25.83 -7.22
C TRP A 586 4.85 25.33 -8.66
N ARG A 587 5.43 24.17 -8.75
CA ARG A 587 6.35 23.87 -9.75
C ARG A 587 5.35 22.89 -10.48
N ILE A 588 4.72 21.89 -9.86
CA ILE A 588 3.55 21.17 -10.42
C ILE A 588 2.43 22.12 -10.86
N PHE A 589 2.21 23.20 -10.10
CA PHE A 589 1.23 24.22 -10.44
C PHE A 589 1.55 24.92 -11.78
N ALA A 590 2.79 25.35 -11.97
CA ALA A 590 3.20 25.96 -13.22
C ALA A 590 3.10 24.98 -14.42
N ASP A 591 3.17 23.65 -14.22
CA ASP A 591 2.96 22.62 -15.26
C ASP A 591 1.56 22.57 -15.75
N LYS A 592 0.67 22.33 -14.80
CA LYS A 592 -0.75 22.27 -15.08
C LYS A 592 -1.26 23.49 -15.84
N TRP A 593 -0.70 24.66 -15.55
CA TRP A 593 -1.17 25.95 -16.06
C TRP A 593 -0.32 26.57 -17.18
N GLY A 594 0.74 25.90 -17.63
CA GLY A 594 1.60 26.40 -18.71
C GLY A 594 2.30 27.73 -18.36
N ILE A 595 2.72 27.89 -17.11
CA ILE A 595 3.47 29.06 -16.61
C ILE A 595 4.98 28.79 -16.77
N ALA A 596 5.74 29.83 -17.09
CA ALA A 596 7.20 29.72 -17.09
C ALA A 596 7.72 29.58 -15.64
N ALA A 597 8.63 28.64 -15.41
CA ALA A 597 9.05 28.25 -14.06
C ALA A 597 9.76 29.38 -13.28
N ASP A 598 10.27 30.41 -13.97
CA ASP A 598 10.98 31.58 -13.44
C ASP A 598 10.05 32.74 -13.02
N GLU A 599 8.77 32.73 -13.41
CA GLU A 599 7.82 33.79 -13.02
C GLU A 599 7.70 33.92 -11.49
N TRP A 600 7.77 32.81 -10.74
CA TRP A 600 7.74 32.85 -9.27
C TRP A 600 8.89 33.66 -8.66
N ALA A 601 10.09 33.54 -9.22
CA ALA A 601 11.26 34.30 -8.75
C ALA A 601 11.16 35.80 -9.11
N ALA A 602 10.34 36.17 -10.11
CA ALA A 602 10.09 37.56 -10.52
C ALA A 602 9.02 38.27 -9.67
N GLY A 603 8.47 37.61 -8.65
CA GLY A 603 7.49 38.17 -7.71
C GLY A 603 6.13 37.47 -7.69
N GLY A 604 6.01 36.29 -8.33
CA GLY A 604 4.79 35.49 -8.37
C GLY A 604 4.25 35.30 -9.80
N TYR A 605 3.14 34.59 -9.95
CA TYR A 605 2.45 34.42 -11.24
C TYR A 605 1.31 35.44 -11.40
N ASP A 606 0.94 35.75 -12.65
CA ASP A 606 -0.26 36.54 -12.96
C ASP A 606 -1.45 35.61 -13.32
N PRO A 607 -2.46 35.50 -12.44
CA PRO A 607 -3.64 34.69 -12.66
C PRO A 607 -4.42 35.08 -13.92
N ALA A 608 -4.48 36.38 -14.26
CA ALA A 608 -5.24 36.85 -15.42
C ALA A 608 -4.63 36.36 -16.74
N SER A 609 -3.31 36.41 -16.85
CA SER A 609 -2.55 35.83 -17.96
C SER A 609 -2.78 34.33 -18.12
N ILE A 610 -2.76 33.57 -17.02
CA ILE A 610 -3.04 32.12 -17.05
C ILE A 610 -4.43 31.84 -17.59
N MET A 611 -5.43 32.57 -17.09
CA MET A 611 -6.81 32.38 -17.50
C MET A 611 -7.01 32.69 -18.99
N ALA A 612 -6.39 33.77 -19.48
CA ALA A 612 -6.43 34.13 -20.90
C ALA A 612 -5.85 33.03 -21.81
N ARG A 613 -4.80 32.33 -21.35
CA ARG A 613 -4.18 31.20 -22.07
C ARG A 613 -5.01 29.92 -22.00
N ALA A 614 -5.55 29.59 -20.83
CA ALA A 614 -6.33 28.36 -20.63
C ALA A 614 -7.63 28.37 -21.45
N GLY A 615 -8.18 29.55 -21.74
CA GLY A 615 -9.38 29.71 -22.54
C GLY A 615 -10.65 29.39 -21.75
N ALA A 616 -11.66 28.83 -22.42
CA ALA A 616 -12.91 28.46 -21.75
C ALA A 616 -12.72 27.24 -20.84
N PHE A 617 -13.47 27.18 -19.74
CA PHE A 617 -13.47 26.02 -18.86
C PHE A 617 -14.00 24.77 -19.58
N ASP A 618 -13.10 23.84 -19.84
CA ASP A 618 -13.39 22.46 -20.22
C ASP A 618 -13.37 21.52 -19.00
N PRO A 619 -14.51 20.91 -18.60
CA PRO A 619 -14.56 19.96 -17.50
C PRO A 619 -13.70 18.70 -17.70
N ALA A 620 -13.41 18.28 -18.93
CA ALA A 620 -12.57 17.10 -19.18
C ALA A 620 -11.09 17.39 -18.93
N ARG A 621 -10.66 18.64 -19.13
CA ARG A 621 -9.27 19.08 -18.96
C ARG A 621 -9.00 19.65 -17.57
N HIS A 622 -9.94 20.44 -17.06
CA HIS A 622 -9.71 21.25 -15.87
C HIS A 622 -10.38 20.66 -14.63
N ALA A 623 -11.49 19.92 -14.74
CA ALA A 623 -12.21 19.49 -13.54
C ALA A 623 -11.48 18.35 -12.81
N VAL A 624 -11.37 18.51 -11.50
CA VAL A 624 -10.74 17.60 -10.55
C VAL A 624 -11.86 16.81 -9.87
N ARG A 625 -12.58 15.99 -10.66
CA ARG A 625 -13.91 15.46 -10.28
C ARG A 625 -13.88 14.73 -8.94
N LEU A 626 -14.63 15.22 -7.95
CA LEU A 626 -14.86 14.49 -6.70
C LEU A 626 -15.60 13.18 -6.98
N THR A 627 -14.84 12.10 -7.17
CA THR A 627 -15.35 10.75 -7.36
C THR A 627 -14.74 9.87 -6.28
N ALA A 628 -15.41 8.78 -5.91
CA ALA A 628 -14.96 7.89 -4.85
C ALA A 628 -13.61 7.18 -5.14
N GLY A 629 -12.92 7.44 -6.26
CA GLY A 629 -11.71 6.74 -6.74
C GLY A 629 -10.49 7.62 -6.99
N TRP A 630 -10.20 8.61 -6.14
CA TRP A 630 -9.20 9.65 -6.37
C TRP A 630 -7.73 9.32 -6.02
N LEU A 631 -7.25 8.12 -6.37
CA LEU A 631 -5.83 7.74 -6.27
C LEU A 631 -5.32 6.99 -7.53
N PRO A 632 -4.52 7.69 -8.37
CA PRO A 632 -3.40 7.21 -9.19
C PRO A 632 -2.13 6.57 -8.57
N GLU A 633 -1.97 5.28 -8.26
CA GLU A 633 -0.74 4.74 -7.57
C GLU A 633 0.58 4.54 -8.41
N LEU A 634 1.14 5.53 -9.13
CA LEU A 634 2.53 5.52 -9.70
C LEU A 634 3.47 4.28 -9.60
N GLU A 635 3.73 3.42 -10.59
CA GLU A 635 4.69 2.30 -10.42
C GLU A 635 6.00 2.42 -11.19
N ILE A 636 7.12 2.54 -10.46
CA ILE A 636 8.48 2.62 -11.01
C ILE A 636 9.28 1.40 -10.54
N GLU A 637 9.77 0.61 -11.50
CA GLU A 637 10.70 -0.47 -11.22
C GLU A 637 11.94 0.08 -10.49
N GLY A 638 12.20 -0.45 -9.30
CA GLY A 638 13.27 0.02 -8.41
C GLY A 638 12.83 0.96 -7.28
N ALA A 639 11.53 1.17 -7.05
CA ALA A 639 10.98 1.92 -5.90
C ALA A 639 11.63 1.49 -4.56
N GLY A 640 12.51 2.33 -4.02
CA GLY A 640 13.43 1.99 -2.92
C GLY A 640 14.88 2.39 -3.19
N ARG A 641 15.18 2.76 -4.44
CA ARG A 641 16.44 3.39 -4.89
C ARG A 641 16.24 4.89 -5.08
N ARG A 642 17.33 5.67 -5.06
CA ARG A 642 17.28 7.09 -5.44
C ARG A 642 17.14 7.20 -6.95
N ASN A 643 16.08 7.82 -7.42
CA ASN A 643 15.76 7.89 -8.83
C ASN A 643 16.13 9.25 -9.42
N LEU A 644 17.04 9.27 -10.38
CA LEU A 644 17.33 10.43 -11.23
C LEU A 644 16.44 10.37 -12.47
N LEU A 645 15.78 11.46 -12.85
CA LEU A 645 15.04 11.49 -14.12
C LEU A 645 15.88 12.14 -15.22
N LEU A 646 16.02 11.45 -16.37
CA LEU A 646 16.51 11.98 -17.64
C LEU A 646 15.34 12.08 -18.62
N ALA A 647 14.88 13.29 -18.87
CA ALA A 647 13.94 13.55 -19.96
C ALA A 647 14.67 13.95 -21.24
N PHE A 648 14.37 13.32 -22.38
CA PHE A 648 15.11 13.56 -23.63
C PHE A 648 14.24 13.41 -24.90
N ASP A 649 14.64 14.09 -25.96
CA ASP A 649 14.15 13.85 -27.33
C ASP A 649 15.08 12.84 -28.02
N PRO A 650 14.58 11.66 -28.47
CA PRO A 650 15.42 10.63 -29.08
C PRO A 650 16.21 11.07 -30.31
N ASP A 651 15.73 12.09 -31.04
CA ASP A 651 16.39 12.61 -32.23
C ASP A 651 17.15 13.93 -31.97
N GLY A 652 17.11 14.44 -30.74
CA GLY A 652 17.86 15.62 -30.30
C GLY A 652 19.33 15.33 -29.97
N GLU A 653 20.15 16.39 -29.88
CA GLU A 653 21.57 16.31 -29.48
C GLU A 653 21.77 16.81 -28.04
N GLY A 654 22.76 16.25 -27.33
CA GLY A 654 23.23 16.67 -26.00
C GLY A 654 22.77 15.80 -24.82
N TRP A 655 21.70 15.00 -24.94
CA TRP A 655 21.29 14.05 -23.89
C TRP A 655 22.21 12.83 -23.80
N GLN A 656 22.94 12.55 -24.90
CA GLN A 656 23.87 11.44 -25.00
C GLN A 656 25.01 11.55 -23.98
N ASP A 657 25.54 12.76 -23.80
CA ASP A 657 26.63 13.02 -22.86
C ASP A 657 26.17 12.88 -21.41
N ALA A 658 24.94 13.33 -21.10
CA ALA A 658 24.35 13.20 -19.77
C ALA A 658 24.10 11.72 -19.41
N LEU A 659 23.64 10.93 -20.38
CA LEU A 659 23.47 9.49 -20.23
C LEU A 659 24.81 8.79 -20.00
N LEU A 660 25.83 9.10 -20.79
CA LEU A 660 27.17 8.51 -20.66
C LEU A 660 27.85 8.92 -19.35
N ALA A 661 27.65 10.16 -18.91
CA ALA A 661 28.15 10.63 -17.63
C ALA A 661 27.44 9.97 -16.45
N PHE A 662 26.11 9.79 -16.50
CA PHE A 662 25.38 9.00 -15.50
C PHE A 662 25.90 7.57 -15.44
N ALA A 663 26.00 6.90 -16.60
CA ALA A 663 26.48 5.53 -16.71
C ALA A 663 27.93 5.39 -16.19
N GLY A 664 28.80 6.37 -16.43
CA GLY A 664 30.18 6.38 -15.94
C GLY A 664 30.35 6.77 -14.46
N SER A 665 29.37 7.45 -13.87
CA SER A 665 29.42 7.92 -12.48
C SER A 665 28.85 6.90 -11.50
N PHE A 666 27.94 6.03 -11.95
CA PHE A 666 27.24 5.07 -11.09
C PHE A 666 27.27 3.65 -11.65
N SER A 667 27.45 2.69 -10.75
CA SER A 667 27.54 1.27 -11.05
C SER A 667 26.26 0.51 -10.69
N ALA A 668 26.08 -0.66 -11.30
CA ALA A 668 25.04 -1.62 -10.97
C ALA A 668 25.21 -2.09 -9.51
N GLY A 669 24.49 -1.46 -8.58
CA GLY A 669 24.58 -1.73 -7.14
C GLY A 669 24.49 -0.50 -6.25
N ASP A 670 24.77 0.70 -6.77
CA ASP A 670 24.87 1.95 -5.98
C ASP A 670 23.52 2.46 -5.41
N GLY A 671 22.43 1.70 -5.58
CA GLY A 671 21.11 2.11 -5.12
C GLY A 671 20.54 3.34 -5.83
N VAL A 672 21.03 3.65 -7.04
CA VAL A 672 20.58 4.78 -7.87
C VAL A 672 20.15 4.28 -9.25
N SER A 673 19.06 4.84 -9.77
CA SER A 673 18.47 4.49 -11.07
C SER A 673 18.22 5.74 -11.89
N LEU A 674 18.37 5.68 -13.22
CA LEU A 674 18.00 6.75 -14.15
C LEU A 674 16.66 6.42 -14.81
N LEU A 675 15.59 7.08 -14.41
CA LEU A 675 14.33 7.05 -15.14
C LEU A 675 14.49 7.88 -16.42
N ALA A 676 14.52 7.22 -17.58
CA ALA A 676 14.68 7.86 -18.88
C ALA A 676 13.30 8.02 -19.55
N TYR A 677 12.82 9.25 -19.70
CA TYR A 677 11.49 9.56 -20.24
C TYR A 677 11.61 10.31 -21.57
N ALA A 678 10.97 9.80 -22.63
CA ALA A 678 10.96 10.41 -23.96
C ALA A 678 9.52 10.81 -24.34
N PRO A 679 9.11 12.06 -24.08
CA PRO A 679 7.71 12.49 -24.19
C PRO A 679 7.18 12.38 -25.62
N GLY A 680 6.09 11.63 -25.80
CA GLY A 680 5.44 11.46 -27.11
C GLY A 680 6.20 10.59 -28.11
N ALA A 681 7.38 10.06 -27.73
CA ALA A 681 8.11 9.09 -28.52
C ALA A 681 7.65 7.66 -28.19
N ASP A 682 7.68 6.80 -29.20
CA ASP A 682 7.51 5.36 -29.00
C ASP A 682 8.68 4.81 -28.15
N ALA A 683 8.36 4.06 -27.11
CA ALA A 683 9.36 3.56 -26.17
C ALA A 683 10.38 2.62 -26.79
N SER A 684 10.02 1.87 -27.85
CA SER A 684 10.99 1.01 -28.54
C SER A 684 12.00 1.85 -29.32
N ALA A 685 11.55 2.92 -29.97
CA ALA A 685 12.44 3.85 -30.67
C ALA A 685 13.36 4.63 -29.71
N ALA A 686 12.83 5.08 -28.57
CA ALA A 686 13.61 5.74 -27.53
C ALA A 686 14.65 4.79 -26.89
N ALA A 687 14.28 3.53 -26.64
CA ALA A 687 15.19 2.50 -26.16
C ALA A 687 16.33 2.21 -27.16
N GLU A 688 16.02 2.06 -28.46
CA GLU A 688 17.05 1.85 -29.49
C GLU A 688 18.06 3.00 -29.55
N ARG A 689 17.59 4.25 -29.40
CA ARG A 689 18.46 5.43 -29.35
C ARG A 689 19.37 5.44 -28.13
N LEU A 690 18.84 5.18 -26.93
CA LEU A 690 19.66 5.08 -25.70
C LEU A 690 20.71 3.97 -25.81
N LEU A 691 20.33 2.80 -26.32
CA LEU A 691 21.23 1.67 -26.51
C LEU A 691 22.32 1.97 -27.54
N ALA A 692 21.99 2.68 -28.64
CA ALA A 692 22.98 3.07 -29.64
C ALA A 692 24.05 4.03 -29.08
N VAL A 693 23.67 4.90 -28.13
CA VAL A 693 24.56 5.86 -27.47
C VAL A 693 25.43 5.19 -26.40
N LEU A 694 24.83 4.31 -25.60
CA LEU A 694 25.56 3.49 -24.62
C LEU A 694 26.50 2.49 -25.32
N GLY A 695 26.20 2.13 -26.57
CA GLY A 695 27.00 1.23 -27.39
C GLY A 695 27.17 -0.14 -26.74
N ASP A 696 28.34 -0.75 -26.94
CA ASP A 696 28.70 -2.07 -26.42
C ASP A 696 29.14 -2.03 -24.94
N ALA A 697 28.64 -1.06 -24.15
CA ALA A 697 28.91 -0.93 -22.72
C ALA A 697 28.35 -2.15 -21.95
N LYS A 698 29.08 -3.26 -22.03
CA LYS A 698 28.76 -4.53 -21.39
C LYS A 698 29.19 -4.49 -19.94
N GLY A 699 28.19 -4.38 -19.07
CA GLY A 699 28.21 -4.89 -17.70
C GLY A 699 28.90 -3.98 -16.70
N GLY A 700 28.11 -3.16 -16.00
CA GLY A 700 28.58 -2.46 -14.81
C GLY A 700 27.88 -1.14 -14.52
N THR A 701 27.17 -0.53 -15.47
CA THR A 701 26.55 0.79 -15.33
C THR A 701 25.20 0.74 -14.60
N ALA A 702 24.84 1.79 -13.87
CA ALA A 702 23.59 1.88 -13.11
C ALA A 702 22.32 1.73 -13.97
N GLU A 703 21.24 1.31 -13.31
CA GLU A 703 19.98 0.89 -13.93
C GLU A 703 19.29 2.07 -14.62
N ILE A 704 19.05 1.98 -15.93
CA ILE A 704 18.32 3.00 -16.70
C ILE A 704 16.94 2.42 -17.03
N VAL A 705 15.89 3.04 -16.51
CA VAL A 705 14.51 2.59 -16.62
C VAL A 705 13.78 3.51 -17.59
N LEU A 706 13.45 3.00 -18.78
CA LEU A 706 12.70 3.78 -19.76
C LEU A 706 11.23 3.90 -19.36
N VAL A 707 10.72 5.12 -19.25
CA VAL A 707 9.32 5.40 -18.90
C VAL A 707 8.50 5.54 -20.19
N ASP A 708 7.46 4.71 -20.33
CA ASP A 708 6.57 4.65 -21.50
C ASP A 708 5.10 4.98 -21.14
N GLY A 709 4.35 5.52 -22.10
CA GLY A 709 2.90 5.79 -22.01
C GLY A 709 2.52 7.27 -21.90
N PRO A 710 1.22 7.61 -22.01
CA PRO A 710 0.71 8.99 -21.84
C PRO A 710 0.69 9.34 -20.35
N VAL A 711 1.87 9.36 -19.74
CA VAL A 711 2.06 9.69 -18.33
C VAL A 711 2.10 11.22 -18.22
N ASP A 712 1.23 11.78 -17.36
CA ASP A 712 1.34 13.19 -16.99
C ASP A 712 2.72 13.39 -16.34
N PRO A 713 3.63 14.20 -16.92
CA PRO A 713 4.98 14.36 -16.41
C PRO A 713 5.00 14.76 -14.93
N SER A 714 3.98 15.49 -14.45
CA SER A 714 3.81 15.87 -13.04
C SER A 714 3.61 14.68 -12.08
N ALA A 715 3.14 13.53 -12.57
CA ALA A 715 2.97 12.32 -11.77
C ALA A 715 4.30 11.58 -11.53
N LEU A 716 5.25 11.64 -12.48
CA LEU A 716 6.59 11.03 -12.35
C LEU A 716 7.46 11.74 -11.31
N VAL A 717 7.12 12.98 -11.00
CA VAL A 717 7.94 13.82 -10.15
C VAL A 717 7.80 13.49 -8.67
N TRP A 718 6.70 12.82 -8.30
CA TRP A 718 6.49 12.23 -6.99
C TRP A 718 7.30 10.94 -6.75
N HIS A 719 8.05 10.49 -7.77
CA HIS A 719 8.85 9.26 -7.74
C HIS A 719 10.33 9.45 -8.10
N ALA A 720 10.80 10.70 -8.26
CA ALA A 720 12.20 11.03 -8.58
C ALA A 720 12.83 11.93 -7.50
N ASP A 721 14.11 11.69 -7.17
CA ASP A 721 14.88 12.36 -6.11
C ASP A 721 15.80 13.49 -6.63
N ALA A 722 16.18 13.49 -7.92
CA ALA A 722 16.92 14.58 -8.60
C ALA A 722 16.72 14.56 -10.14
N TRP A 723 17.03 15.65 -10.88
CA TRP A 723 16.86 15.70 -12.36
C TRP A 723 18.15 15.99 -13.13
N LEU A 724 18.36 15.23 -14.22
CA LEU A 724 19.35 15.47 -15.26
C LEU A 724 18.63 15.96 -16.51
N ALA A 725 18.55 17.28 -16.70
CA ALA A 725 17.90 17.85 -17.88
C ALA A 725 18.94 18.06 -18.99
N ALA A 726 18.79 17.32 -20.10
CA ALA A 726 19.62 17.55 -21.28
C ALA A 726 19.29 18.91 -21.93
N PRO A 727 20.24 19.55 -22.65
CA PRO A 727 20.06 20.90 -23.24
C PRO A 727 18.86 21.05 -24.19
N ALA A 728 18.26 19.95 -24.64
CA ALA A 728 17.12 19.88 -25.56
C ALA A 728 15.90 19.12 -25.00
N ALA A 729 15.77 18.95 -23.68
CA ALA A 729 14.60 18.30 -23.07
C ALA A 729 13.29 19.04 -23.43
N PRO A 730 12.17 18.33 -23.71
CA PRO A 730 10.91 18.94 -24.10
C PRO A 730 10.47 20.03 -23.10
N PRO A 731 10.02 21.22 -23.56
CA PRO A 731 9.86 22.40 -22.70
C PRO A 731 8.96 22.20 -21.49
N ASP A 732 7.90 21.41 -21.66
CA ASP A 732 6.92 20.93 -20.69
C ASP A 732 7.53 20.03 -19.60
N VAL A 733 8.49 19.20 -19.98
CA VAL A 733 9.16 18.27 -19.07
C VAL A 733 10.32 18.94 -18.35
N ALA A 734 11.15 19.73 -19.05
CA ALA A 734 12.14 20.59 -18.41
C ALA A 734 11.51 21.63 -17.48
N ALA A 735 10.30 22.09 -17.83
CA ALA A 735 9.51 22.89 -16.93
C ALA A 735 9.06 22.03 -15.75
N ALA A 736 8.42 20.84 -15.90
CA ALA A 736 7.99 19.90 -14.82
C ALA A 736 9.10 19.56 -13.78
N ALA A 737 10.36 19.50 -14.22
CA ALA A 737 11.59 19.31 -13.42
C ALA A 737 11.96 20.48 -12.51
N ARG A 738 12.17 21.64 -13.17
CA ARG A 738 12.26 22.98 -12.57
C ARG A 738 10.97 23.33 -11.89
N ARG A 739 9.99 22.42 -11.96
CA ARG A 739 8.68 22.36 -11.33
C ARG A 739 8.48 21.30 -10.20
N THR A 740 9.51 20.73 -9.54
CA THR A 740 9.38 20.12 -8.19
C THR A 740 10.54 20.20 -7.14
N GLY A 741 11.13 21.33 -6.76
CA GLY A 741 12.31 21.40 -5.87
C GLY A 741 13.59 20.70 -6.35
N LEU A 742 13.50 19.77 -7.30
CA LEU A 742 14.58 18.95 -7.83
C LEU A 742 15.67 19.83 -8.47
N ARG A 743 16.94 19.53 -8.16
CA ARG A 743 18.11 20.21 -8.73
C ARG A 743 18.21 19.82 -10.21
N THR A 744 18.18 20.80 -11.10
CA THR A 744 18.46 20.61 -12.53
C THR A 744 19.94 20.83 -12.80
N ILE A 745 20.54 19.92 -13.57
CA ILE A 745 21.94 20.04 -13.98
C ILE A 745 21.97 20.52 -15.44
N ASP A 746 22.22 21.82 -15.63
CA ASP A 746 22.08 22.49 -16.94
C ASP A 746 23.30 22.31 -17.87
N ASP A 747 24.47 21.95 -17.33
CA ASP A 747 25.68 21.67 -18.11
C ASP A 747 26.26 20.29 -17.75
N PRO A 748 25.92 19.25 -18.54
CA PRO A 748 26.36 17.88 -18.28
C PRO A 748 27.87 17.68 -18.54
N THR A 749 28.57 18.66 -19.12
CA THR A 749 30.00 18.54 -19.45
C THR A 749 30.94 19.03 -18.34
N SER A 750 30.40 19.69 -17.30
CA SER A 750 31.25 20.23 -16.25
C SER A 750 31.80 19.10 -15.36
N ALA A 751 33.10 19.17 -15.02
CA ALA A 751 33.76 18.24 -14.10
C ALA A 751 33.15 18.21 -12.68
N ALA A 752 32.15 19.07 -12.40
CA ALA A 752 31.37 19.04 -11.18
C ALA A 752 30.24 18.00 -11.19
N LEU A 753 29.81 17.50 -12.37
CA LEU A 753 28.71 16.56 -12.51
C LEU A 753 28.88 15.29 -11.65
N PRO A 754 30.06 14.61 -11.65
CA PRO A 754 30.26 13.43 -10.81
C PRO A 754 30.30 13.77 -9.31
N ALA A 755 30.79 14.96 -8.95
CA ALA A 755 30.84 15.42 -7.56
C ALA A 755 29.46 15.82 -7.02
N ILE A 756 28.57 16.35 -7.87
CA ILE A 756 27.18 16.69 -7.56
C ILE A 756 26.32 15.42 -7.48
N LEU A 757 26.56 14.45 -8.36
CA LEU A 757 25.91 13.14 -8.36
C LEU A 757 26.33 12.27 -7.15
N ALA A 758 27.55 12.47 -6.63
CA ALA A 758 28.06 11.76 -5.45
C ALA A 758 27.69 12.39 -4.09
N SER A 759 27.29 13.68 -4.05
CA SER A 759 26.88 14.39 -2.84
C SER A 759 25.37 14.26 -2.59
#